data_AF-A0A9E6ZEB5-F1
#
_entry.id   AF-A0A9E6ZEB5-F1
#
_cell.length_a   1.000
_cell.length_b   1.000
_cell.length_c   1.000
_cell.angle_alpha   90.00
_cell.angle_beta   90.00
_cell.angle_gamma   90.00
#
_symmetry.space_group_name_H-M   'P 1'
#
loop_
_entity.id
_entity.type
_entity.pdbx_description
1 polymer ?
#
loop_
_entity_poly.entity_id
_entity_poly.type
_entity_poly.pdbx_seq_one_letter_code
_entity_poly.pdbx_strand_id
1 'polypeptide(L)'
;MSTPSAGSGSAKSSKGQQDFDKLAQKYFDWLMRQYPGFATYMGIHEFDSKLTNYAPRALEMRREKVKEFHDAFKAIPARELNTDSRIERQLMVDTLWIQMAKEKNWAREERDPGFYLDDAVYSCYSITVRDCGDAEEAAQKMTERLLGIPKLLGQAKKLVTRPTRINCETAIMAGTGAINFFKDTVAKFAKRVKEASTRQSMRVATQVAEDAVTDYMKWIEEEMLPISNMDFAIGEELFNQILKREHQLDMDSEELLDLGRREYRRTIKELEDTARRVSSELSWEELIDRLKLQHPTNSELVQYYADEMKRAKRFVIENRLVDIPEGEKIDVVPTPEFARPVIPYAAYVPPAPYDGEQRGIFWVTPVDKDKSIEEMEEQLRGHATHGIVVTALHEAYPGHHLQMTLANQLRHRPLRVLLSTSVFVEGWALYCEEMMWQQGFYDDLRSRLLQLKDQLWRACRVILDVHLHRNEWSIEKGIRFLVHKARLERPNAEAEVRRYCQSPTQPMSYIVGKMQVLDILDDYRKLRGNAFNIRQFHNELIRHGSLPLKQIRLLMNLDGKLDAEEAAAAAVPAKKARASKAAAKPDAAPAAAAAKKTPARKSTTAKPAASKAATTPAEKKPAATKSTSSKSTAAKKPAASKASTSKTTASKTAAAKKPAASKATAPAAKKPAAAKSTASKPAAAKKPAAAKTTASKTTAAKKPAAAKSTASKTTATAARKPAAAKPTAAKSTAAKKPAAAKPAAKSTTASKSTTRSTAGTAKTTAAKKPTTTRKAASTTGGAKTGSTARKSTTTASKAKPAAAKSTSRKPAAKKK
;
A
#
# COMPACT_ATOMS: atom_id res chain seq x y z
N MET A 1 -8.15 31.05 -11.35
CA MET A 1 -9.03 31.40 -10.20
C MET A 1 -8.76 32.84 -9.80
N SER A 2 -9.73 33.56 -9.26
CA SER A 2 -9.55 34.97 -8.86
C SER A 2 -8.61 35.10 -7.66
N THR A 3 -7.76 36.12 -7.65
CA THR A 3 -6.95 36.48 -6.48
C THR A 3 -7.86 36.95 -5.34
N PRO A 4 -7.62 36.52 -4.08
CA PRO A 4 -8.38 37.03 -2.93
C PRO A 4 -8.06 38.50 -2.71
N SER A 5 -9.08 39.31 -2.41
CA SER A 5 -8.92 40.74 -2.13
C SER A 5 -8.09 40.95 -0.86
N ALA A 6 -7.09 41.83 -0.92
CA ALA A 6 -6.30 42.23 0.24
C ALA A 6 -7.15 43.15 1.13
N GLY A 7 -7.95 42.56 2.03
CA GLY A 7 -9.05 43.27 2.70
C GLY A 7 -9.46 42.75 4.09
N SER A 8 -8.59 42.06 4.82
CA SER A 8 -8.81 41.75 6.24
C SER A 8 -7.52 41.80 7.03
N GLY A 9 -7.53 42.42 8.21
CA GLY A 9 -6.34 42.54 9.06
C GLY A 9 -5.82 41.16 9.48
N SER A 10 -4.54 40.88 9.19
CA SER A 10 -3.90 39.61 9.55
C SER A 10 -3.80 39.47 11.08
N ALA A 11 -4.72 38.68 11.65
CA ALA A 11 -4.65 38.28 13.05
C ALA A 11 -3.36 37.48 13.26
N LYS A 12 -2.47 38.00 14.14
CA LYS A 12 -1.16 37.38 14.36
C LYS A 12 -1.32 35.92 14.79
N SER A 13 -0.80 35.01 13.96
CA SER A 13 -0.81 33.56 14.21
C SER A 13 -0.35 33.25 15.63
N SER A 14 -1.03 32.32 16.31
CA SER A 14 -0.76 31.99 17.72
C SER A 14 0.68 31.47 17.88
N LYS A 15 1.21 31.50 19.12
CA LYS A 15 2.52 30.89 19.37
C LYS A 15 2.51 29.39 19.08
N GLY A 16 1.50 28.66 19.58
CA GLY A 16 1.36 27.23 19.32
C GLY A 16 1.28 26.88 17.83
N GLN A 17 0.62 27.71 17.01
CA GLN A 17 0.56 27.54 15.57
C GLN A 17 1.93 27.78 14.91
N GLN A 18 2.60 28.90 15.21
CA GLN A 18 3.95 29.16 14.68
C GLN A 18 4.96 28.08 15.08
N ASP A 19 4.84 27.51 16.28
CA ASP A 19 5.73 26.46 16.75
C ASP A 19 5.36 25.09 16.14
N PHE A 20 4.08 24.84 15.81
CA PHE A 20 3.63 23.71 14.99
C PHE A 20 4.17 23.79 13.56
N ASP A 21 4.02 24.93 12.88
CA ASP A 21 4.43 25.11 11.48
C ASP A 21 5.95 24.86 11.32
N LYS A 22 6.76 25.36 12.27
CA LYS A 22 8.20 25.08 12.34
C LYS A 22 8.51 23.61 12.62
N LEU A 23 7.77 22.95 13.51
CA LEU A 23 7.99 21.54 13.84
C LEU A 23 7.60 20.61 12.68
N ALA A 24 6.52 20.95 11.97
CA ALA A 24 6.06 20.30 10.75
C ALA A 24 7.14 20.30 9.67
N GLN A 25 7.72 21.48 9.37
CA GLN A 25 8.82 21.60 8.40
C GLN A 25 10.08 20.86 8.90
N LYS A 26 10.48 21.05 10.16
CA LYS A 26 11.65 20.37 10.76
C LYS A 26 11.54 18.83 10.69
N TYR A 27 10.33 18.28 10.84
CA TYR A 27 10.08 16.85 10.68
C TYR A 27 10.22 16.42 9.21
N PHE A 28 9.61 17.17 8.29
CA PHE A 28 9.66 16.89 6.85
C PHE A 28 11.10 16.91 6.31
N ASP A 29 11.86 17.97 6.58
CA ASP A 29 13.27 18.13 6.15
C ASP A 29 14.14 16.99 6.70
N TRP A 30 13.91 16.61 7.96
CA TRP A 30 14.59 15.48 8.59
C TRP A 30 14.23 14.15 7.91
N LEU A 31 12.95 13.91 7.60
CA LEU A 31 12.48 12.67 6.98
C LEU A 31 13.10 12.48 5.60
N MET A 32 13.08 13.52 4.75
CA MET A 32 13.71 13.50 3.42
C MET A 32 15.21 13.21 3.51
N ARG A 33 15.90 13.81 4.49
CA ARG A 33 17.32 13.58 4.74
C ARG A 33 17.65 12.21 5.33
N GLN A 34 16.71 11.58 6.06
CA GLN A 34 16.88 10.23 6.60
C GLN A 34 16.62 9.13 5.57
N TYR A 35 15.73 9.37 4.61
CA TYR A 35 15.31 8.39 3.60
C TYR A 35 15.48 8.96 2.18
N PRO A 36 16.71 9.03 1.66
CA PRO A 36 17.01 9.60 0.34
C PRO A 36 16.20 9.03 -0.83
N GLY A 37 15.90 7.72 -0.82
CA GLY A 37 15.05 7.09 -1.83
C GLY A 37 13.62 7.62 -1.82
N PHE A 38 13.06 7.80 -0.62
CA PHE A 38 11.74 8.40 -0.43
C PHE A 38 11.72 9.88 -0.83
N ALA A 39 12.81 10.63 -0.58
CA ALA A 39 12.94 11.99 -1.07
C ALA A 39 12.88 12.06 -2.61
N THR A 40 13.66 11.24 -3.33
CA THR A 40 13.58 11.15 -4.79
C THR A 40 12.18 10.72 -5.25
N TYR A 41 11.57 9.72 -4.61
CA TYR A 41 10.20 9.26 -4.93
C TYR A 41 9.16 10.39 -4.79
N MET A 42 9.37 11.31 -3.85
CA MET A 42 8.52 12.49 -3.58
C MET A 42 8.81 13.70 -4.49
N GLY A 43 9.85 13.67 -5.34
CA GLY A 43 10.27 14.78 -6.19
C GLY A 43 11.25 15.75 -5.52
N ILE A 44 12.02 15.29 -4.52
CA ILE A 44 12.97 16.09 -3.74
C ILE A 44 14.40 15.59 -3.98
N HIS A 45 15.13 16.34 -4.81
CA HIS A 45 16.35 15.90 -5.47
C HIS A 45 17.67 16.22 -4.72
N GLU A 46 17.64 16.86 -3.54
CA GLU A 46 18.83 17.15 -2.69
C GLU A 46 19.63 15.87 -2.30
N PHE A 47 18.96 14.71 -2.33
CA PHE A 47 19.49 13.45 -1.84
C PHE A 47 19.60 12.34 -2.90
N ASP A 48 19.46 12.67 -4.19
CA ASP A 48 19.46 11.68 -5.29
C ASP A 48 20.73 10.80 -5.36
N SER A 49 21.90 11.32 -4.96
CA SER A 49 23.17 10.55 -4.93
C SER A 49 23.36 9.68 -3.68
N LYS A 50 22.37 9.63 -2.77
CA LYS A 50 22.50 8.97 -1.46
C LYS A 50 21.51 7.81 -1.34
N LEU A 51 21.88 6.80 -0.54
CA LEU A 51 20.99 5.75 -0.04
C LEU A 51 20.78 5.93 1.48
N THR A 52 19.74 5.30 2.02
CA THR A 52 19.49 5.27 3.47
C THR A 52 20.65 4.61 4.22
N ASN A 53 21.03 5.19 5.37
CA ASN A 53 22.05 4.59 6.24
C ASN A 53 21.37 3.69 7.29
N TYR A 54 21.73 2.41 7.29
CA TYR A 54 21.28 1.38 8.23
C TYR A 54 22.39 0.96 9.23
N ALA A 55 23.45 1.74 9.39
CA ALA A 55 24.41 1.48 10.48
C ALA A 55 23.67 1.48 11.84
N PRO A 56 23.95 0.56 12.78
CA PRO A 56 23.19 0.44 14.03
C PRO A 56 23.04 1.75 14.82
N ARG A 57 24.11 2.55 14.97
CA ARG A 57 24.03 3.88 15.62
C ARG A 57 23.19 4.89 14.82
N ALA A 58 23.10 4.77 13.51
CA ALA A 58 22.21 5.62 12.70
C ALA A 58 20.73 5.25 12.90
N LEU A 59 20.42 3.96 13.08
CA LEU A 59 19.08 3.51 13.47
C LEU A 59 18.75 3.98 14.89
N GLU A 60 19.64 3.78 15.86
CA GLU A 60 19.49 4.26 17.24
C GLU A 60 19.19 5.77 17.30
N MET A 61 19.99 6.60 16.63
CA MET A 61 19.75 8.05 16.54
C MET A 61 18.44 8.40 15.81
N ARG A 62 18.00 7.59 14.83
CA ARG A 62 16.71 7.79 14.16
C ARG A 62 15.54 7.50 15.12
N ARG A 63 15.65 6.45 15.93
CA ARG A 63 14.68 6.02 16.95
C ARG A 63 14.58 7.01 18.10
N GLU A 64 15.72 7.49 18.62
CA GLU A 64 15.82 8.64 19.53
C GLU A 64 15.05 9.86 18.97
N LYS A 65 15.22 10.15 17.66
CA LYS A 65 14.60 11.32 17.01
C LYS A 65 13.10 11.16 16.73
N VAL A 66 12.63 9.97 16.35
CA VAL A 66 11.18 9.68 16.21
C VAL A 66 10.46 9.97 17.53
N LYS A 67 11.06 9.56 18.66
CA LYS A 67 10.54 9.87 19.99
C LYS A 67 10.57 11.38 20.30
N GLU A 68 11.65 12.10 19.97
CA GLU A 68 11.69 13.58 20.13
C GLU A 68 10.54 14.25 19.36
N PHE A 69 10.30 13.86 18.11
CA PHE A 69 9.21 14.42 17.31
C PHE A 69 7.83 14.08 17.88
N HIS A 70 7.59 12.83 18.29
CA HIS A 70 6.34 12.42 18.95
C HIS A 70 6.05 13.27 20.18
N ASP A 71 7.04 13.40 21.07
CA ASP A 71 6.89 14.16 22.32
C ASP A 71 6.73 15.67 22.05
N ALA A 72 7.40 16.21 21.03
CA ALA A 72 7.26 17.61 20.61
C ALA A 72 5.89 17.92 20.00
N PHE A 73 5.38 17.11 19.07
CA PHE A 73 4.02 17.31 18.52
C PHE A 73 2.96 17.18 19.61
N LYS A 74 3.14 16.23 20.53
CA LYS A 74 2.24 16.01 21.67
C LYS A 74 2.23 17.21 22.64
N ALA A 75 3.37 17.85 22.87
CA ALA A 75 3.51 19.00 23.78
C ALA A 75 2.79 20.27 23.31
N ILE A 76 2.58 20.46 22.00
CA ILE A 76 1.88 21.62 21.46
C ILE A 76 0.39 21.59 21.90
N PRO A 77 -0.18 22.67 22.48
CA PRO A 77 -1.58 22.69 22.89
C PRO A 77 -2.54 22.74 21.70
N ALA A 78 -3.39 21.71 21.53
CA ALA A 78 -4.32 21.60 20.40
C ALA A 78 -5.30 22.79 20.26
N ARG A 79 -5.64 23.48 21.36
CA ARG A 79 -6.47 24.69 21.39
C ARG A 79 -5.82 25.94 20.78
N GLU A 80 -4.50 25.91 20.55
CA GLU A 80 -3.74 27.02 19.97
C GLU A 80 -3.57 26.85 18.45
N LEU A 81 -4.13 25.78 17.87
CA LEU A 81 -4.02 25.42 16.46
C LEU A 81 -5.35 25.62 15.71
N ASN A 82 -5.26 26.00 14.44
CA ASN A 82 -6.38 25.88 13.51
C ASN A 82 -6.81 24.41 13.30
N THR A 83 -7.98 24.18 12.74
CA THR A 83 -8.57 22.84 12.58
C THR A 83 -7.67 21.88 11.79
N ASP A 84 -7.10 22.28 10.67
CA ASP A 84 -6.16 21.44 9.90
C ASP A 84 -4.91 21.06 10.69
N SER A 85 -4.30 22.01 11.39
CA SER A 85 -3.10 21.77 12.21
C SER A 85 -3.42 20.99 13.50
N ARG A 86 -4.63 21.12 14.05
CA ARG A 86 -5.13 20.29 15.17
C ARG A 86 -5.24 18.82 14.75
N ILE A 87 -5.75 18.56 13.54
CA ILE A 87 -5.85 17.24 12.93
C ILE A 87 -4.45 16.68 12.61
N GLU A 88 -3.63 17.42 11.87
CA GLU A 88 -2.27 17.00 11.49
C GLU A 88 -1.38 16.73 12.72
N ARG A 89 -1.49 17.53 13.79
CA ARG A 89 -0.83 17.27 15.07
C ARG A 89 -1.27 15.93 15.67
N GLN A 90 -2.57 15.65 15.72
CA GLN A 90 -3.06 14.41 16.30
C GLN A 90 -2.61 13.19 15.49
N LEU A 91 -2.71 13.27 14.16
CA LEU A 91 -2.21 12.24 13.25
C LEU A 91 -0.69 12.05 13.40
N MET A 92 0.13 13.10 13.48
CA MET A 92 1.57 12.96 13.74
C MET A 92 1.88 12.26 15.06
N VAL A 93 1.11 12.52 16.12
CA VAL A 93 1.27 11.81 17.40
C VAL A 93 0.91 10.32 17.24
N ASP A 94 -0.19 10.00 16.57
CA ASP A 94 -0.63 8.62 16.35
C ASP A 94 0.31 7.83 15.41
N THR A 95 0.74 8.42 14.28
CA THR A 95 1.67 7.82 13.32
C THR A 95 3.04 7.55 13.94
N LEU A 96 3.64 8.51 14.64
CA LEU A 96 4.95 8.31 15.29
C LEU A 96 4.85 7.32 16.46
N TRP A 97 3.71 7.25 17.14
CA TRP A 97 3.47 6.23 18.16
C TRP A 97 3.38 4.82 17.53
N ILE A 98 2.65 4.66 16.42
CA ILE A 98 2.56 3.38 15.70
C ILE A 98 3.91 3.00 15.07
N GLN A 99 4.72 3.96 14.62
CA GLN A 99 6.09 3.68 14.17
C GLN A 99 6.91 3.01 15.28
N MET A 100 6.91 3.56 16.50
CA MET A 100 7.59 2.95 17.66
C MET A 100 6.96 1.60 18.09
N ALA A 101 5.64 1.43 17.93
CA ALA A 101 4.96 0.17 18.25
C ALA A 101 5.27 -0.95 17.23
N LYS A 102 5.29 -0.61 15.93
CA LYS A 102 5.72 -1.50 14.84
C LYS A 102 7.20 -1.87 15.01
N GLU A 103 8.08 -0.91 15.31
CA GLU A 103 9.49 -1.17 15.61
C GLU A 103 9.65 -2.16 16.78
N LYS A 104 8.98 -1.91 17.91
CA LYS A 104 9.12 -2.75 19.11
C LYS A 104 8.56 -4.17 18.94
N ASN A 105 7.37 -4.29 18.36
CA ASN A 105 6.60 -5.55 18.38
C ASN A 105 6.71 -6.33 17.06
N TRP A 106 6.93 -5.64 15.94
CA TRP A 106 7.10 -6.24 14.60
C TRP A 106 8.55 -6.20 14.11
N ALA A 107 9.39 -5.26 14.55
CA ALA A 107 10.85 -5.25 14.33
C ALA A 107 11.26 -5.58 12.88
N ARG A 108 10.73 -4.83 11.90
CA ARG A 108 10.87 -5.13 10.47
C ARG A 108 12.34 -5.29 10.06
N GLU A 109 13.20 -4.40 10.55
CA GLU A 109 14.65 -4.42 10.27
C GLU A 109 15.34 -5.75 10.63
N GLU A 110 14.81 -6.49 11.61
CA GLU A 110 15.38 -7.76 12.08
C GLU A 110 14.81 -8.99 11.39
N ARG A 111 13.61 -8.87 10.78
CA ARG A 111 12.85 -10.00 10.23
C ARG A 111 12.57 -9.97 8.72
N ASP A 112 12.88 -8.87 8.05
CA ASP A 112 12.58 -8.65 6.63
C ASP A 112 13.85 -8.29 5.84
N PRO A 113 14.56 -9.25 5.22
CA PRO A 113 15.64 -8.97 4.28
C PRO A 113 15.17 -8.27 2.99
N GLY A 114 13.90 -8.37 2.62
CA GLY A 114 13.34 -7.74 1.42
C GLY A 114 13.34 -6.21 1.53
N PHE A 115 13.04 -5.68 2.71
CA PHE A 115 13.05 -4.25 3.03
C PHE A 115 14.33 -3.50 2.58
N TYR A 116 15.49 -4.16 2.65
CA TYR A 116 16.77 -3.57 2.25
C TYR A 116 17.03 -3.65 0.74
N LEU A 117 16.56 -4.72 0.09
CA LEU A 117 16.58 -4.85 -1.37
C LEU A 117 15.63 -3.83 -2.02
N ASP A 118 14.44 -3.63 -1.44
CA ASP A 118 13.47 -2.62 -1.88
C ASP A 118 14.12 -1.22 -1.91
N ASP A 119 14.78 -0.78 -0.83
CA ASP A 119 15.43 0.53 -0.78
C ASP A 119 16.58 0.63 -1.80
N ALA A 120 17.41 -0.40 -1.92
CA ALA A 120 18.51 -0.44 -2.90
C ALA A 120 18.01 -0.31 -4.35
N VAL A 121 16.93 -0.99 -4.71
CA VAL A 121 16.38 -1.03 -6.07
C VAL A 121 15.50 0.19 -6.35
N TYR A 122 14.49 0.46 -5.53
CA TYR A 122 13.52 1.53 -5.78
C TYR A 122 14.13 2.93 -5.64
N SER A 123 15.20 3.11 -4.85
CA SER A 123 16.01 4.33 -4.88
C SER A 123 16.69 4.55 -6.23
N CYS A 124 17.17 3.50 -6.90
CA CYS A 124 17.78 3.60 -8.23
C CYS A 124 16.72 3.76 -9.32
N TYR A 125 15.63 2.98 -9.27
CA TYR A 125 14.52 3.06 -10.20
C TYR A 125 13.85 4.44 -10.19
N SER A 126 13.68 5.09 -9.03
CA SER A 126 13.06 6.41 -8.95
C SER A 126 13.78 7.46 -9.82
N ILE A 127 15.11 7.36 -9.97
CA ILE A 127 15.90 8.23 -10.85
C ILE A 127 15.56 8.04 -12.34
N THR A 128 15.01 6.88 -12.73
CA THR A 128 14.63 6.60 -14.11
C THR A 128 13.28 7.20 -14.53
N VAL A 129 12.45 7.62 -13.56
CA VAL A 129 11.04 8.05 -13.79
C VAL A 129 10.66 9.41 -13.17
N ARG A 130 11.54 10.03 -12.37
CA ARG A 130 11.37 11.37 -11.76
C ARG A 130 12.22 12.42 -12.46
N ASP A 131 11.98 13.70 -12.16
CA ASP A 131 12.64 14.88 -12.74
C ASP A 131 14.09 15.10 -12.20
N CYS A 132 14.90 14.03 -12.13
CA CYS A 132 16.23 14.00 -11.49
C CYS A 132 17.36 14.77 -12.20
N GLY A 133 17.05 15.81 -12.98
CA GLY A 133 17.99 16.54 -13.83
C GLY A 133 18.04 16.00 -15.27
N ASP A 134 19.10 16.34 -16.01
CA ASP A 134 19.32 15.77 -17.34
C ASP A 134 19.86 14.32 -17.29
N ALA A 135 20.02 13.69 -18.45
CA ALA A 135 20.47 12.30 -18.53
C ALA A 135 21.91 12.10 -18.01
N GLU A 136 22.77 13.11 -18.12
CA GLU A 136 24.15 13.06 -17.60
C GLU A 136 24.17 13.21 -16.07
N GLU A 137 23.44 14.17 -15.51
CA GLU A 137 23.33 14.40 -14.06
C GLU A 137 22.66 13.22 -13.33
N ALA A 138 21.54 12.73 -13.86
CA ALA A 138 20.82 11.59 -13.32
C ALA A 138 21.65 10.30 -13.39
N ALA A 139 22.48 10.12 -14.41
CA ALA A 139 23.42 8.99 -14.51
C ALA A 139 24.49 9.03 -13.41
N GLN A 140 25.03 10.20 -13.08
CA GLN A 140 26.00 10.37 -11.99
C GLN A 140 25.37 10.07 -10.63
N LYS A 141 24.18 10.62 -10.36
CA LYS A 141 23.39 10.32 -9.15
C LYS A 141 23.11 8.82 -8.99
N MET A 142 22.72 8.16 -10.08
CA MET A 142 22.45 6.72 -10.10
C MET A 142 23.72 5.89 -9.90
N THR A 143 24.86 6.32 -10.44
CA THR A 143 26.17 5.67 -10.23
C THR A 143 26.56 5.66 -8.75
N GLU A 144 26.41 6.78 -8.06
CA GLU A 144 26.65 6.88 -6.60
C GLU A 144 25.74 5.95 -5.79
N ARG A 145 24.44 5.87 -6.14
CA ARG A 145 23.52 4.91 -5.51
C ARG A 145 23.95 3.47 -5.73
N LEU A 146 24.24 3.08 -6.97
CA LEU A 146 24.68 1.72 -7.32
C LEU A 146 25.97 1.31 -6.57
N LEU A 147 26.96 2.20 -6.50
CA LEU A 147 28.19 1.98 -5.70
C LEU A 147 27.92 1.91 -4.18
N GLY A 148 26.81 2.48 -3.72
CA GLY A 148 26.36 2.41 -2.32
C GLY A 148 25.68 1.09 -1.93
N ILE A 149 25.17 0.31 -2.88
CA ILE A 149 24.38 -0.92 -2.61
C ILE A 149 25.16 -1.98 -1.80
N PRO A 150 26.44 -2.31 -2.08
CA PRO A 150 27.22 -3.25 -1.27
C PRO A 150 27.31 -2.83 0.21
N LYS A 151 27.38 -1.52 0.48
CA LYS A 151 27.44 -0.97 1.84
C LYS A 151 26.08 -1.07 2.55
N LEU A 152 24.98 -0.85 1.81
CA LEU A 152 23.62 -1.00 2.34
C LEU A 152 23.35 -2.47 2.70
N LEU A 153 23.61 -3.40 1.79
CA LEU A 153 23.38 -4.84 2.01
C LEU A 153 24.34 -5.39 3.08
N GLY A 154 25.59 -4.91 3.13
CA GLY A 154 26.54 -5.19 4.22
C GLY A 154 26.18 -4.59 5.59
N GLN A 155 25.20 -3.68 5.66
CA GLN A 155 24.53 -3.28 6.90
C GLN A 155 23.33 -4.19 7.19
N ALA A 156 22.53 -4.54 6.18
CA ALA A 156 21.39 -5.45 6.29
C ALA A 156 21.78 -6.83 6.84
N LYS A 157 22.90 -7.40 6.39
CA LYS A 157 23.49 -8.67 6.89
C LYS A 157 23.83 -8.65 8.41
N LYS A 158 23.78 -7.49 9.07
CA LYS A 158 24.08 -7.31 10.51
C LYS A 158 22.85 -6.98 11.36
N LEU A 159 21.69 -6.81 10.73
CA LEU A 159 20.44 -6.42 11.38
C LEU A 159 19.40 -7.54 11.30
N VAL A 160 19.24 -8.13 10.12
CA VAL A 160 18.39 -9.31 9.92
C VAL A 160 19.00 -10.47 10.71
N THR A 161 18.26 -10.90 11.72
CA THR A 161 18.72 -11.84 12.77
C THR A 161 17.63 -12.80 13.22
N ARG A 162 16.37 -12.52 12.89
CA ARG A 162 15.19 -13.35 13.19
C ARG A 162 14.18 -13.31 12.03
N PRO A 163 14.58 -13.71 10.81
CA PRO A 163 13.74 -13.64 9.62
C PRO A 163 12.50 -14.54 9.71
N THR A 164 11.43 -14.13 9.03
CA THR A 164 10.30 -15.02 8.73
C THR A 164 10.60 -15.76 7.42
N ARG A 165 10.17 -17.02 7.32
CA ARG A 165 10.39 -17.82 6.10
C ARG A 165 9.88 -17.13 4.84
N ILE A 166 8.67 -16.55 4.91
CA ILE A 166 8.05 -15.88 3.78
C ILE A 166 8.78 -14.59 3.37
N ASN A 167 9.42 -13.88 4.31
CA ASN A 167 10.27 -12.75 3.96
C ASN A 167 11.57 -13.19 3.27
N CYS A 168 12.20 -14.28 3.71
CA CYS A 168 13.37 -14.84 3.01
C CYS A 168 13.02 -15.26 1.57
N GLU A 169 11.96 -16.05 1.40
CA GLU A 169 11.51 -16.51 0.08
C GLU A 169 11.14 -15.34 -0.84
N THR A 170 10.48 -14.30 -0.31
CA THR A 170 10.14 -13.09 -1.09
C THR A 170 11.37 -12.24 -1.42
N ALA A 171 12.33 -12.12 -0.51
CA ALA A 171 13.56 -11.36 -0.73
C ALA A 171 14.45 -12.01 -1.81
N ILE A 172 14.49 -13.35 -1.89
CA ILE A 172 15.16 -14.08 -2.98
C ILE A 172 14.47 -13.76 -4.32
N MET A 173 13.13 -13.83 -4.39
CA MET A 173 12.38 -13.46 -5.60
C MET A 173 12.62 -12.00 -6.03
N ALA A 174 12.62 -11.06 -5.07
CA ALA A 174 12.91 -9.65 -5.31
C ALA A 174 14.34 -9.41 -5.80
N GLY A 175 15.32 -10.16 -5.26
CA GLY A 175 16.71 -10.12 -5.71
C GLY A 175 16.88 -10.54 -7.17
N THR A 176 16.14 -11.54 -7.65
CA THR A 176 16.13 -11.89 -9.08
C THR A 176 15.59 -10.73 -9.94
N GLY A 177 14.52 -10.07 -9.51
CA GLY A 177 14.01 -8.86 -10.18
C GLY A 177 15.01 -7.70 -10.17
N ALA A 178 15.76 -7.52 -9.07
CA ALA A 178 16.80 -6.52 -8.92
C ALA A 178 17.96 -6.71 -9.92
N ILE A 179 18.41 -7.95 -10.12
CA ILE A 179 19.45 -8.28 -11.11
C ILE A 179 18.98 -7.93 -12.53
N ASN A 180 17.71 -8.17 -12.87
CA ASN A 180 17.15 -7.78 -14.16
C ASN A 180 16.99 -6.24 -14.28
N PHE A 181 16.71 -5.54 -13.17
CA PHE A 181 16.66 -4.07 -13.17
C PHE A 181 18.01 -3.46 -13.56
N PHE A 182 19.11 -4.00 -13.00
CA PHE A 182 20.47 -3.59 -13.32
C PHE A 182 20.81 -3.91 -14.79
N LYS A 183 20.58 -5.15 -15.23
CA LYS A 183 20.93 -5.61 -16.60
C LYS A 183 20.16 -4.89 -17.70
N ASP A 184 18.85 -4.68 -17.52
CA ASP A 184 17.99 -4.15 -18.58
C ASP A 184 17.71 -2.65 -18.42
N THR A 185 17.31 -2.21 -17.23
CA THR A 185 16.74 -0.87 -17.05
C THR A 185 17.81 0.19 -16.86
N VAL A 186 18.83 -0.08 -16.04
CA VAL A 186 20.01 0.79 -15.93
C VAL A 186 20.76 0.84 -17.27
N ALA A 187 20.90 -0.29 -17.97
CA ALA A 187 21.50 -0.32 -19.31
C ALA A 187 20.68 0.41 -20.38
N LYS A 188 19.35 0.33 -20.35
CA LYS A 188 18.46 1.13 -21.24
C LYS A 188 18.54 2.62 -20.91
N PHE A 189 18.61 2.99 -19.62
CA PHE A 189 18.82 4.37 -19.20
C PHE A 189 20.17 4.90 -19.70
N ALA A 190 21.26 4.12 -19.55
CA ALA A 190 22.61 4.52 -19.97
C ALA A 190 22.73 4.83 -21.47
N LYS A 191 21.81 4.38 -22.33
CA LYS A 191 21.74 4.77 -23.75
C LYS A 191 21.33 6.24 -23.97
N ARG A 192 20.74 6.90 -22.97
CA ARG A 192 20.41 8.34 -22.98
C ARG A 192 21.62 9.24 -22.70
N VAL A 193 22.68 8.67 -22.10
CA VAL A 193 23.89 9.39 -21.67
C VAL A 193 24.85 9.52 -22.85
N LYS A 194 25.27 10.73 -23.19
CA LYS A 194 26.17 11.05 -24.31
C LYS A 194 27.63 10.77 -23.99
N GLU A 195 28.04 11.02 -22.75
CA GLU A 195 29.43 10.90 -22.32
C GLU A 195 29.87 9.42 -22.14
N ALA A 196 30.98 9.03 -22.77
CA ALA A 196 31.46 7.64 -22.72
C ALA A 196 32.00 7.23 -21.34
N SER A 197 32.65 8.16 -20.64
CA SER A 197 33.13 8.04 -19.26
C SER A 197 31.98 7.73 -18.32
N THR A 198 30.94 8.57 -18.27
CA THR A 198 29.77 8.34 -17.41
C THR A 198 29.05 7.03 -17.73
N ARG A 199 28.89 6.65 -19.01
CA ARG A 199 28.37 5.31 -19.37
C ARG A 199 29.22 4.15 -18.83
N GLN A 200 30.56 4.27 -18.87
CA GLN A 200 31.46 3.24 -18.36
C GLN A 200 31.44 3.18 -16.83
N SER A 201 31.38 4.32 -16.14
CA SER A 201 31.19 4.40 -14.69
C SER A 201 29.87 3.76 -14.24
N MET A 202 28.76 4.07 -14.93
CA MET A 202 27.47 3.40 -14.70
C MET A 202 27.61 1.88 -14.84
N ARG A 203 28.24 1.38 -15.92
CA ARG A 203 28.41 -0.06 -16.16
C ARG A 203 29.21 -0.74 -15.05
N VAL A 204 30.28 -0.13 -14.55
CA VAL A 204 31.08 -0.67 -13.43
C VAL A 204 30.25 -0.69 -12.15
N ALA A 205 29.53 0.39 -11.84
CA ALA A 205 28.66 0.45 -10.67
C ALA A 205 27.49 -0.54 -10.74
N THR A 206 26.96 -0.79 -11.94
CA THR A 206 25.90 -1.78 -12.20
C THR A 206 26.39 -3.19 -11.86
N GLN A 207 27.60 -3.58 -12.30
CA GLN A 207 28.20 -4.87 -11.93
C GLN A 207 28.40 -5.00 -10.42
N VAL A 208 28.92 -3.95 -9.76
CA VAL A 208 29.11 -3.92 -8.30
C VAL A 208 27.79 -4.09 -7.54
N ALA A 209 26.68 -3.57 -8.07
CA ALA A 209 25.34 -3.77 -7.51
C ALA A 209 24.79 -5.19 -7.77
N GLU A 210 24.96 -5.75 -8.97
CA GLU A 210 24.59 -7.13 -9.32
C GLU A 210 25.33 -8.16 -8.44
N ASP A 211 26.64 -8.00 -8.28
CA ASP A 211 27.49 -8.88 -7.47
C ASP A 211 27.04 -8.85 -6.00
N ALA A 212 26.75 -7.66 -5.47
CA ALA A 212 26.30 -7.48 -4.08
C ALA A 212 24.88 -8.00 -3.82
N VAL A 213 23.95 -7.86 -4.78
CA VAL A 213 22.62 -8.49 -4.66
C VAL A 213 22.74 -10.01 -4.76
N THR A 214 23.60 -10.54 -5.61
CA THR A 214 23.84 -11.99 -5.74
C THR A 214 24.42 -12.57 -4.43
N ASP A 215 25.40 -11.91 -3.83
CA ASP A 215 25.94 -12.26 -2.50
C ASP A 215 24.91 -12.10 -1.37
N TYR A 216 23.98 -11.16 -1.48
CA TYR A 216 22.89 -11.00 -0.51
C TYR A 216 21.82 -12.09 -0.65
N MET A 217 21.42 -12.45 -1.87
CA MET A 217 20.51 -13.57 -2.14
C MET A 217 21.07 -14.90 -1.64
N LYS A 218 22.32 -15.21 -1.99
CA LYS A 218 23.01 -16.44 -1.54
C LYS A 218 23.06 -16.52 -0.01
N TRP A 219 23.33 -15.41 0.65
CA TRP A 219 23.32 -15.31 2.11
C TRP A 219 21.92 -15.48 2.72
N ILE A 220 20.86 -14.96 2.07
CA ILE A 220 19.48 -15.24 2.51
C ILE A 220 19.21 -16.75 2.41
N GLU A 221 19.60 -17.40 1.32
CA GLU A 221 19.36 -18.83 1.08
C GLU A 221 20.17 -19.75 2.01
N GLU A 222 21.47 -19.49 2.18
CA GLU A 222 22.40 -20.35 2.93
C GLU A 222 22.41 -20.09 4.45
N GLU A 223 22.22 -18.85 4.91
CA GLU A 223 22.29 -18.50 6.34
C GLU A 223 20.93 -18.16 6.96
N MET A 224 20.09 -17.37 6.28
CA MET A 224 18.86 -16.82 6.88
C MET A 224 17.65 -17.75 6.75
N LEU A 225 17.46 -18.41 5.61
CA LEU A 225 16.34 -19.32 5.35
C LEU A 225 16.36 -20.54 6.31
N PRO A 226 17.52 -21.17 6.65
CA PRO A 226 17.57 -22.24 7.64
C PRO A 226 17.14 -21.83 9.06
N ILE A 227 17.32 -20.55 9.44
CA ILE A 227 16.94 -20.02 10.77
C ILE A 227 15.59 -19.29 10.77
N SER A 228 14.83 -19.32 9.67
CA SER A 228 13.66 -18.47 9.42
C SER A 228 12.36 -18.90 10.14
N ASN A 229 12.48 -19.20 11.44
CA ASN A 229 11.45 -19.78 12.30
C ASN A 229 10.39 -18.78 12.82
N MET A 230 10.53 -17.49 12.52
CA MET A 230 9.60 -16.46 13.00
C MET A 230 8.29 -16.41 12.21
N ASP A 231 7.21 -16.13 12.93
CA ASP A 231 5.89 -15.85 12.38
C ASP A 231 5.85 -14.48 11.66
N PHE A 232 5.03 -14.39 10.61
CA PHE A 232 4.73 -13.15 9.90
C PHE A 232 3.66 -12.33 10.62
N ALA A 233 2.78 -12.97 11.40
CA ALA A 233 1.65 -12.33 12.05
C ALA A 233 2.10 -11.24 13.04
N ILE A 234 1.38 -10.11 13.07
CA ILE A 234 1.69 -8.99 13.98
C ILE A 234 1.02 -9.10 15.36
N GLY A 235 0.07 -10.02 15.52
CA GLY A 235 -0.74 -10.18 16.73
C GLY A 235 -1.89 -9.18 16.81
N GLU A 236 -2.98 -9.60 17.44
CA GLU A 236 -4.23 -8.83 17.52
C GLU A 236 -4.04 -7.44 18.14
N GLU A 237 -3.24 -7.32 19.21
CA GLU A 237 -3.03 -6.05 19.92
C GLU A 237 -2.39 -4.99 19.00
N LEU A 238 -1.36 -5.33 18.22
CA LEU A 238 -0.75 -4.38 17.28
C LEU A 238 -1.68 -4.11 16.08
N PHE A 239 -2.43 -5.12 15.62
CA PHE A 239 -3.42 -4.95 14.56
C PHE A 239 -4.51 -3.94 14.97
N ASN A 240 -5.14 -4.13 16.13
CA ASN A 240 -6.15 -3.22 16.70
C ASN A 240 -5.58 -1.82 16.98
N GLN A 241 -4.32 -1.71 17.40
CA GLN A 241 -3.64 -0.41 17.53
C GLN A 241 -3.52 0.33 16.19
N ILE A 242 -3.19 -0.38 15.10
CA ILE A 242 -3.09 0.21 13.75
C ILE A 242 -4.47 0.66 13.26
N LEU A 243 -5.51 -0.19 13.38
CA LEU A 243 -6.91 0.19 13.06
C LEU A 243 -7.30 1.50 13.76
N LYS A 244 -7.02 1.58 15.07
CA LYS A 244 -7.44 2.70 15.95
C LYS A 244 -6.64 3.98 15.79
N ARG A 245 -5.36 3.92 15.39
CA ARG A 245 -4.45 5.08 15.35
C ARG A 245 -4.05 5.51 13.94
N GLU A 246 -3.65 4.55 13.08
CA GLU A 246 -3.15 4.83 11.73
C GLU A 246 -4.30 5.02 10.73
N HIS A 247 -5.38 4.25 10.91
CA HIS A 247 -6.60 4.37 10.12
C HIS A 247 -7.73 5.12 10.85
N GLN A 248 -7.59 5.35 12.16
CA GLN A 248 -8.57 6.01 13.04
C GLN A 248 -9.99 5.46 12.93
N LEU A 249 -10.10 4.15 12.77
CA LEU A 249 -11.37 3.43 12.71
C LEU A 249 -11.97 3.27 14.10
N ASP A 250 -13.30 3.43 14.20
CA ASP A 250 -14.09 3.07 15.37
C ASP A 250 -14.60 1.62 15.26
N MET A 251 -13.68 0.69 14.98
CA MET A 251 -13.94 -0.76 14.98
C MET A 251 -12.69 -1.57 15.36
N ASP A 252 -12.87 -2.72 16.00
CA ASP A 252 -11.80 -3.70 16.27
C ASP A 252 -11.71 -4.82 15.20
N SER A 253 -10.81 -5.79 15.42
CA SER A 253 -10.59 -6.90 14.48
C SER A 253 -11.80 -7.82 14.29
N GLU A 254 -12.66 -8.02 15.30
CA GLU A 254 -13.83 -8.89 15.19
C GLU A 254 -14.99 -8.14 14.53
N GLU A 255 -15.18 -6.86 14.84
CA GLU A 255 -16.12 -5.99 14.12
C GLU A 255 -15.75 -5.85 12.63
N LEU A 256 -14.45 -5.82 12.33
CA LEU A 256 -13.89 -5.85 10.97
C LEU A 256 -14.08 -7.20 10.28
N LEU A 257 -13.91 -8.33 10.99
CA LEU A 257 -14.28 -9.66 10.47
C LEU A 257 -15.75 -9.70 10.10
N ASP A 258 -16.63 -9.17 10.94
CA ASP A 258 -18.06 -9.16 10.70
C ASP A 258 -18.43 -8.24 9.53
N LEU A 259 -17.75 -7.11 9.34
CA LEU A 259 -17.85 -6.30 8.11
C LEU A 259 -17.45 -7.09 6.87
N GLY A 260 -16.30 -7.78 6.89
CA GLY A 260 -15.86 -8.64 5.80
C GLY A 260 -16.88 -9.76 5.50
N ARG A 261 -17.43 -10.40 6.53
CA ARG A 261 -18.49 -11.42 6.40
C ARG A 261 -19.81 -10.84 5.86
N ARG A 262 -20.17 -9.58 6.15
CA ARG A 262 -21.35 -8.91 5.57
C ARG A 262 -21.14 -8.64 4.08
N GLU A 263 -20.07 -7.94 3.72
CA GLU A 263 -19.85 -7.53 2.32
C GLU A 263 -19.51 -8.71 1.41
N TYR A 264 -18.93 -9.81 1.93
CA TYR A 264 -18.81 -11.08 1.20
C TYR A 264 -20.19 -11.63 0.82
N ARG A 265 -21.12 -11.78 1.78
CA ARG A 265 -22.46 -12.33 1.52
C ARG A 265 -23.27 -11.42 0.58
N ARG A 266 -23.18 -10.11 0.78
CA ARG A 266 -23.81 -9.10 -0.09
C ARG A 266 -23.28 -9.19 -1.52
N THR A 267 -21.97 -9.20 -1.70
CA THR A 267 -21.35 -9.20 -3.04
C THR A 267 -21.61 -10.51 -3.78
N ILE A 268 -21.61 -11.67 -3.10
CA ILE A 268 -22.08 -12.94 -3.70
C ILE A 268 -23.52 -12.80 -4.21
N LYS A 269 -24.45 -12.27 -3.39
CA LYS A 269 -25.85 -12.10 -3.82
C LYS A 269 -25.98 -11.18 -5.03
N GLU A 270 -25.31 -10.02 -5.02
CA GLU A 270 -25.32 -9.09 -6.16
C GLU A 270 -24.71 -9.71 -7.43
N LEU A 271 -23.65 -10.51 -7.29
CA LEU A 271 -22.97 -11.20 -8.38
C LEU A 271 -23.86 -12.29 -9.00
N GLU A 272 -24.54 -13.09 -8.18
CA GLU A 272 -25.54 -14.06 -8.63
C GLU A 272 -26.77 -13.40 -9.28
N ASP A 273 -27.30 -12.32 -8.69
CA ASP A 273 -28.45 -11.59 -9.25
C ASP A 273 -28.11 -10.93 -10.58
N THR A 274 -26.86 -10.49 -10.75
CA THR A 274 -26.35 -9.97 -12.03
C THR A 274 -26.15 -11.10 -13.03
N ALA A 275 -25.62 -12.26 -12.60
CA ALA A 275 -25.42 -13.43 -13.46
C ALA A 275 -26.73 -13.95 -14.04
N ARG A 276 -27.78 -14.10 -13.20
CA ARG A 276 -29.14 -14.48 -13.61
C ARG A 276 -29.78 -13.54 -14.64
N ARG A 277 -29.28 -12.30 -14.76
CA ARG A 277 -29.71 -11.29 -15.75
C ARG A 277 -28.86 -11.30 -17.03
N VAL A 278 -27.74 -12.00 -17.04
CA VAL A 278 -26.85 -12.20 -18.21
C VAL A 278 -27.10 -13.58 -18.85
N SER A 279 -27.37 -14.61 -18.05
CA SER A 279 -27.79 -15.93 -18.51
C SER A 279 -28.69 -16.61 -17.47
N SER A 280 -29.71 -17.32 -17.94
CA SER A 280 -30.55 -18.20 -17.12
C SER A 280 -29.97 -19.62 -16.94
N GLU A 281 -28.92 -19.97 -17.69
CA GLU A 281 -28.36 -21.32 -17.74
C GLU A 281 -27.04 -21.47 -16.97
N LEU A 282 -26.26 -20.38 -16.87
CA LEU A 282 -24.88 -20.40 -16.41
C LEU A 282 -24.74 -19.83 -15.00
N SER A 283 -23.87 -20.44 -14.20
CA SER A 283 -23.38 -19.86 -12.94
C SER A 283 -22.60 -18.57 -13.18
N TRP A 284 -22.42 -17.76 -12.12
CA TRP A 284 -21.58 -16.58 -12.22
C TRP A 284 -20.11 -16.98 -12.48
N GLU A 285 -19.64 -18.11 -11.95
CA GLU A 285 -18.31 -18.65 -12.26
C GLU A 285 -18.13 -18.95 -13.75
N GLU A 286 -19.04 -19.72 -14.36
CA GLU A 286 -18.97 -20.06 -15.79
C GLU A 286 -19.07 -18.82 -16.68
N LEU A 287 -19.83 -17.81 -16.28
CA LEU A 287 -19.85 -16.51 -16.96
C LEU A 287 -18.50 -15.80 -16.84
N ILE A 288 -17.91 -15.69 -15.64
CA ILE A 288 -16.60 -15.07 -15.44
C ILE A 288 -15.52 -15.78 -16.26
N ASP A 289 -15.49 -17.12 -16.28
CA ASP A 289 -14.50 -17.88 -17.04
C ASP A 289 -14.70 -17.77 -18.56
N ARG A 290 -15.94 -17.60 -19.05
CA ARG A 290 -16.22 -17.25 -20.45
C ARG A 290 -15.86 -15.79 -20.78
N LEU A 291 -15.92 -14.87 -19.82
CA LEU A 291 -15.49 -13.48 -20.00
C LEU A 291 -13.96 -13.33 -19.96
N LYS A 292 -13.26 -14.18 -19.20
CA LYS A 292 -11.79 -14.29 -19.24
C LYS A 292 -11.25 -14.61 -20.65
N LEU A 293 -11.99 -15.35 -21.47
CA LEU A 293 -11.65 -15.65 -22.88
C LEU A 293 -11.72 -14.43 -23.82
N GLN A 294 -12.25 -13.29 -23.37
CA GLN A 294 -12.45 -12.10 -24.20
C GLN A 294 -11.43 -11.04 -23.78
N HIS A 295 -10.21 -11.06 -24.35
CA HIS A 295 -9.13 -10.10 -24.09
C HIS A 295 -8.59 -9.51 -25.41
N PRO A 296 -7.92 -8.33 -25.37
CA PRO A 296 -7.14 -7.84 -26.50
C PRO A 296 -6.01 -8.82 -26.88
N THR A 297 -5.44 -8.68 -28.08
CA THR A 297 -4.16 -9.34 -28.36
C THR A 297 -3.03 -8.66 -27.56
N ASN A 298 -1.95 -9.40 -27.30
CA ASN A 298 -0.74 -8.88 -26.65
C ASN A 298 -0.16 -7.62 -27.34
N SER A 299 -0.36 -7.49 -28.66
CA SER A 299 0.01 -6.31 -29.45
C SER A 299 -0.88 -5.08 -29.25
N GLU A 300 -2.17 -5.28 -28.94
CA GLU A 300 -3.15 -4.19 -28.74
C GLU A 300 -3.25 -3.76 -27.28
N LEU A 301 -2.85 -4.64 -26.35
CA LEU A 301 -3.08 -4.57 -24.92
C LEU A 301 -2.84 -3.19 -24.29
N VAL A 302 -1.65 -2.61 -24.48
CA VAL A 302 -1.26 -1.32 -23.91
C VAL A 302 -2.12 -0.17 -24.46
N GLN A 303 -2.45 -0.20 -25.75
CA GLN A 303 -3.32 0.78 -26.40
C GLN A 303 -4.76 0.65 -25.92
N TYR A 304 -5.25 -0.57 -25.68
CA TYR A 304 -6.60 -0.82 -25.18
C TYR A 304 -6.81 -0.19 -23.79
N TYR A 305 -5.86 -0.38 -22.86
CA TYR A 305 -5.87 0.34 -21.57
C TYR A 305 -5.83 1.86 -21.74
N ALA A 306 -4.96 2.36 -22.63
CA ALA A 306 -4.85 3.80 -22.91
C ALA A 306 -6.17 4.42 -23.39
N ASP A 307 -6.90 3.73 -24.27
CA ASP A 307 -8.15 4.26 -24.82
C ASP A 307 -9.33 4.13 -23.85
N GLU A 308 -9.39 3.08 -23.02
CA GLU A 308 -10.37 3.01 -21.93
C GLU A 308 -10.13 4.08 -20.85
N MET A 309 -8.88 4.38 -20.50
CA MET A 309 -8.56 5.48 -19.58
C MET A 309 -8.96 6.86 -20.17
N LYS A 310 -8.77 7.07 -21.48
CA LYS A 310 -9.28 8.27 -22.18
C LYS A 310 -10.82 8.31 -22.22
N ARG A 311 -11.48 7.17 -22.38
CA ARG A 311 -12.95 7.04 -22.34
C ARG A 311 -13.49 7.41 -20.96
N ALA A 312 -12.87 6.91 -19.90
CA ALA A 312 -13.20 7.23 -18.51
C ALA A 312 -13.00 8.72 -18.20
N LYS A 313 -11.85 9.30 -18.56
CA LYS A 313 -11.55 10.74 -18.40
C LYS A 313 -12.62 11.62 -19.05
N ARG A 314 -12.97 11.31 -20.31
CA ARG A 314 -13.98 12.05 -21.06
C ARG A 314 -15.36 11.97 -20.38
N PHE A 315 -15.79 10.78 -19.97
CA PHE A 315 -17.08 10.59 -19.30
C PHE A 315 -17.19 11.35 -17.97
N VAL A 316 -16.10 11.39 -17.18
CA VAL A 316 -16.01 12.17 -15.92
C VAL A 316 -16.21 13.67 -16.18
N ILE A 317 -15.65 14.21 -17.26
CA ILE A 317 -15.81 15.62 -17.67
C ILE A 317 -17.24 15.88 -18.15
N GLU A 318 -17.74 15.07 -19.08
CA GLU A 318 -19.05 15.25 -19.74
C GLU A 318 -20.20 15.18 -18.73
N ASN A 319 -20.18 14.19 -17.82
CA ASN A 319 -21.16 14.05 -16.75
C ASN A 319 -20.83 14.89 -15.50
N ARG A 320 -19.75 15.67 -15.55
CA ARG A 320 -19.32 16.63 -14.51
C ARG A 320 -19.21 15.95 -13.14
N LEU A 321 -18.56 14.79 -13.05
CA LEU A 321 -18.58 13.96 -11.84
C LEU A 321 -17.62 14.42 -10.75
N VAL A 322 -16.47 14.97 -11.11
CA VAL A 322 -15.42 15.49 -10.22
C VAL A 322 -14.52 16.42 -11.05
N ASP A 323 -13.93 17.44 -10.44
CA ASP A 323 -13.02 18.34 -11.16
C ASP A 323 -11.65 17.71 -11.42
N ILE A 324 -11.14 17.96 -12.62
CA ILE A 324 -9.86 17.47 -13.10
C ILE A 324 -8.83 18.63 -13.07
N PRO A 325 -7.67 18.46 -12.41
CA PRO A 325 -6.59 19.46 -12.40
C PRO A 325 -6.13 19.86 -13.81
N GLU A 326 -5.74 21.13 -13.99
CA GLU A 326 -5.09 21.55 -15.23
C GLU A 326 -3.66 20.99 -15.31
N GLY A 327 -3.27 20.44 -16.47
CA GLY A 327 -1.92 19.93 -16.71
C GLY A 327 -1.61 18.51 -16.21
N GLU A 328 -2.57 17.80 -15.60
CA GLU A 328 -2.38 16.38 -15.25
C GLU A 328 -2.30 15.48 -16.49
N LYS A 329 -1.50 14.41 -16.37
CA LYS A 329 -1.27 13.41 -17.41
C LYS A 329 -1.08 12.02 -16.80
N ILE A 330 -1.51 11.00 -17.55
CA ILE A 330 -1.15 9.60 -17.30
C ILE A 330 -0.61 8.96 -18.57
N ASP A 331 0.63 8.48 -18.51
CA ASP A 331 1.27 7.75 -19.61
C ASP A 331 1.02 6.25 -19.42
N VAL A 332 0.30 5.63 -20.35
CA VAL A 332 0.08 4.18 -20.37
C VAL A 332 1.17 3.52 -21.22
N VAL A 333 2.01 2.69 -20.61
CA VAL A 333 3.23 2.12 -21.22
C VAL A 333 3.42 0.64 -20.85
N PRO A 334 4.21 -0.14 -21.61
CA PRO A 334 4.53 -1.51 -21.25
C PRO A 334 5.29 -1.58 -19.92
N THR A 335 4.96 -2.54 -19.06
CA THR A 335 5.73 -2.83 -17.84
C THR A 335 7.20 -3.16 -18.23
N PRO A 336 8.19 -2.46 -17.64
CA PRO A 336 9.60 -2.77 -17.86
C PRO A 336 9.94 -4.24 -17.51
N GLU A 337 10.82 -4.86 -18.29
CA GLU A 337 11.14 -6.31 -18.16
C GLU A 337 11.47 -6.74 -16.72
N PHE A 338 12.26 -5.96 -15.98
CA PHE A 338 12.61 -6.26 -14.58
C PHE A 338 11.41 -6.35 -13.62
N ALA A 339 10.33 -5.64 -13.93
CA ALA A 339 9.17 -5.52 -13.07
C ALA A 339 8.08 -6.55 -13.41
N ARG A 340 8.10 -7.17 -14.61
CA ARG A 340 7.11 -8.20 -15.01
C ARG A 340 7.02 -9.40 -14.05
N PRO A 341 8.13 -9.93 -13.47
CA PRO A 341 8.06 -11.03 -12.51
C PRO A 341 7.32 -10.71 -11.19
N VAL A 342 7.20 -9.41 -10.84
CA VAL A 342 6.54 -8.94 -9.61
C VAL A 342 5.25 -8.16 -9.87
N ILE A 343 5.01 -7.73 -11.12
CA ILE A 343 3.81 -7.06 -11.60
C ILE A 343 3.28 -7.88 -12.78
N PRO A 344 2.50 -8.96 -12.53
CA PRO A 344 2.07 -9.89 -13.58
C PRO A 344 1.00 -9.30 -14.52
N TYR A 345 0.32 -8.22 -14.12
CA TYR A 345 -0.79 -7.62 -14.88
C TYR A 345 -0.58 -6.13 -15.14
N ALA A 346 -0.71 -5.30 -14.10
CA ALA A 346 -0.60 -3.86 -14.24
C ALA A 346 -0.24 -3.22 -12.89
N ALA A 347 0.26 -1.98 -12.93
CA ALA A 347 0.48 -1.17 -11.75
C ALA A 347 0.45 0.33 -12.07
N TYR A 348 -0.01 1.13 -11.12
CA TYR A 348 0.03 2.58 -11.20
C TYR A 348 1.22 3.17 -10.41
N VAL A 349 1.98 4.05 -11.05
CA VAL A 349 3.07 4.83 -10.47
C VAL A 349 2.62 6.30 -10.42
N PRO A 350 2.40 6.90 -9.23
CA PRO A 350 1.82 8.23 -9.14
C PRO A 350 2.79 9.37 -9.48
N PRO A 351 2.28 10.55 -9.88
CA PRO A 351 3.09 11.77 -9.95
C PRO A 351 3.61 12.10 -8.56
N ALA A 352 4.86 12.57 -8.45
CA ALA A 352 5.34 12.97 -7.15
C ALA A 352 4.70 14.30 -6.72
N PRO A 353 4.50 14.53 -5.41
CA PRO A 353 3.97 15.79 -4.92
C PRO A 353 4.81 17.01 -5.34
N TYR A 354 6.14 16.86 -5.39
CA TYR A 354 7.07 17.94 -5.71
C TYR A 354 7.67 17.88 -7.13
N ASP A 355 7.29 16.89 -7.96
CA ASP A 355 7.61 16.85 -9.41
C ASP A 355 7.05 18.11 -10.11
N GLY A 356 7.77 18.59 -11.13
CA GLY A 356 7.38 19.79 -11.88
C GLY A 356 6.12 19.56 -12.73
N GLU A 357 6.01 18.37 -13.32
CA GLU A 357 4.81 17.91 -14.01
C GLU A 357 4.04 16.89 -13.16
N GLN A 358 2.70 17.00 -13.13
CA GLN A 358 1.86 16.01 -12.46
C GLN A 358 1.52 14.85 -13.40
N ARG A 359 2.57 14.11 -13.75
CA ARG A 359 2.56 12.96 -14.65
C ARG A 359 2.59 11.64 -13.88
N GLY A 360 1.48 10.91 -13.92
CA GLY A 360 1.43 9.50 -13.54
C GLY A 360 1.91 8.59 -14.68
N ILE A 361 2.31 7.36 -14.33
CA ILE A 361 2.61 6.30 -15.30
C ILE A 361 1.74 5.09 -14.95
N PHE A 362 1.04 4.54 -15.93
CA PHE A 362 0.36 3.26 -15.78
C PHE A 362 1.10 2.19 -16.57
N TRP A 363 1.54 1.16 -15.86
CA TRP A 363 2.22 0.02 -16.43
C TRP A 363 1.23 -1.08 -16.77
N VAL A 364 1.32 -1.57 -18.00
CA VAL A 364 0.55 -2.71 -18.51
C VAL A 364 1.54 -3.79 -18.91
N THR A 365 1.48 -4.97 -18.27
CA THR A 365 2.44 -6.04 -18.50
C THR A 365 2.12 -6.76 -19.81
N PRO A 366 2.98 -6.63 -20.85
CA PRO A 366 2.83 -7.45 -22.03
C PRO A 366 3.27 -8.87 -21.69
N VAL A 367 2.69 -9.84 -22.39
CA VAL A 367 3.10 -11.24 -22.31
C VAL A 367 4.40 -11.44 -23.09
N ASP A 368 5.34 -12.19 -22.54
CA ASP A 368 6.64 -12.45 -23.17
C ASP A 368 6.48 -13.48 -24.32
N LYS A 369 7.22 -13.28 -25.41
CA LYS A 369 6.98 -13.93 -26.72
C LYS A 369 7.56 -15.35 -26.86
N ASP A 370 8.28 -15.78 -25.84
CA ASP A 370 8.99 -17.06 -25.71
C ASP A 370 8.23 -18.11 -24.89
N LYS A 371 7.08 -17.72 -24.31
CA LYS A 371 6.12 -18.59 -23.62
C LYS A 371 5.33 -19.49 -24.59
N SER A 372 4.79 -20.59 -24.07
CA SER A 372 3.88 -21.47 -24.83
C SER A 372 2.57 -20.74 -25.19
N ILE A 373 1.81 -21.24 -26.17
CA ILE A 373 0.51 -20.66 -26.52
C ILE A 373 -0.46 -20.76 -25.33
N GLU A 374 -0.44 -21.87 -24.59
CA GLU A 374 -1.22 -22.06 -23.37
C GLU A 374 -0.83 -21.05 -22.27
N GLU A 375 0.46 -20.86 -22.02
CA GLU A 375 0.98 -19.89 -21.04
C GLU A 375 0.63 -18.45 -21.43
N MET A 376 0.71 -18.11 -22.73
CA MET A 376 0.35 -16.78 -23.22
C MET A 376 -1.16 -16.50 -23.05
N GLU A 377 -2.00 -17.47 -23.41
CA GLU A 377 -3.46 -17.38 -23.24
C GLU A 377 -3.88 -17.42 -21.76
N GLU A 378 -3.13 -18.08 -20.87
CA GLU A 378 -3.36 -18.01 -19.42
C GLU A 378 -3.10 -16.60 -18.88
N GLN A 379 -2.02 -15.94 -19.32
CA GLN A 379 -1.69 -14.58 -18.88
C GLN A 379 -2.65 -13.54 -19.46
N LEU A 380 -3.03 -13.65 -20.74
CA LEU A 380 -3.99 -12.73 -21.37
C LEU A 380 -5.39 -12.77 -20.75
N ARG A 381 -5.81 -13.88 -20.13
CA ARG A 381 -7.08 -13.96 -19.35
C ARG A 381 -7.14 -13.01 -18.16
N GLY A 382 -5.99 -12.62 -17.61
CA GLY A 382 -5.91 -11.56 -16.60
C GLY A 382 -6.32 -10.18 -17.14
N HIS A 383 -6.23 -10.00 -18.45
CA HIS A 383 -6.56 -8.78 -19.19
C HIS A 383 -7.90 -8.89 -19.94
N ALA A 384 -8.88 -9.57 -19.34
CA ALA A 384 -10.24 -9.63 -19.86
C ALA A 384 -10.78 -8.23 -20.16
N THR A 385 -11.26 -8.02 -21.38
CA THR A 385 -11.78 -6.77 -21.97
C THR A 385 -12.71 -6.03 -21.00
N HIS A 386 -13.71 -6.75 -20.48
CA HIS A 386 -14.70 -6.22 -19.54
C HIS A 386 -14.13 -5.85 -18.15
N GLY A 387 -12.96 -6.41 -17.79
CA GLY A 387 -12.19 -6.10 -16.59
C GLY A 387 -11.24 -4.92 -16.77
N ILE A 388 -10.66 -4.73 -17.97
CA ILE A 388 -9.86 -3.54 -18.30
C ILE A 388 -10.68 -2.26 -18.07
N VAL A 389 -11.98 -2.29 -18.42
CA VAL A 389 -12.94 -1.20 -18.11
C VAL A 389 -12.91 -0.85 -16.63
N VAL A 390 -12.89 -1.83 -15.73
CA VAL A 390 -12.89 -1.65 -14.27
C VAL A 390 -11.53 -1.13 -13.80
N THR A 391 -10.42 -1.69 -14.31
CA THR A 391 -9.06 -1.21 -13.99
C THR A 391 -8.84 0.24 -14.41
N ALA A 392 -9.36 0.67 -15.57
CA ALA A 392 -9.27 2.06 -16.02
C ALA A 392 -9.97 3.05 -15.06
N LEU A 393 -11.01 2.61 -14.35
CA LEU A 393 -11.70 3.40 -13.33
C LEU A 393 -10.96 3.44 -12.00
N HIS A 394 -10.42 2.30 -11.57
CA HIS A 394 -9.69 2.12 -10.30
C HIS A 394 -8.38 2.92 -10.32
N GLU A 395 -7.60 2.76 -11.37
CA GLU A 395 -6.21 3.24 -11.46
C GLU A 395 -6.13 4.68 -11.97
N ALA A 396 -6.98 5.06 -12.94
CA ALA A 396 -6.88 6.38 -13.61
C ALA A 396 -8.01 7.34 -13.21
N TYR A 397 -9.18 7.25 -13.86
CA TYR A 397 -10.23 8.25 -13.74
C TYR A 397 -11.59 7.61 -13.44
N PRO A 398 -12.31 8.01 -12.37
CA PRO A 398 -11.97 9.02 -11.38
C PRO A 398 -11.10 8.52 -10.19
N GLY A 399 -10.54 7.30 -10.25
CA GLY A 399 -9.78 6.64 -9.18
C GLY A 399 -8.40 7.24 -8.83
N HIS A 400 -7.39 6.39 -8.65
CA HIS A 400 -6.12 6.75 -7.99
C HIS A 400 -5.39 7.93 -8.63
N HIS A 401 -5.20 7.96 -9.95
CA HIS A 401 -4.47 9.06 -10.59
C HIS A 401 -5.11 10.43 -10.34
N LEU A 402 -6.43 10.53 -10.48
CA LEU A 402 -7.13 11.77 -10.20
C LEU A 402 -7.06 12.15 -8.71
N GLN A 403 -7.28 11.18 -7.81
CA GLN A 403 -7.20 11.42 -6.36
C GLN A 403 -5.82 11.91 -5.93
N MET A 404 -4.75 11.24 -6.36
CA MET A 404 -3.38 11.57 -5.97
C MET A 404 -2.94 12.90 -6.59
N THR A 405 -3.33 13.20 -7.83
CA THR A 405 -3.01 14.49 -8.46
C THR A 405 -3.74 15.67 -7.81
N LEU A 406 -4.97 15.45 -7.32
CA LEU A 406 -5.68 16.43 -6.47
C LEU A 406 -5.00 16.57 -5.09
N ALA A 407 -4.65 15.47 -4.43
CA ALA A 407 -3.99 15.49 -3.13
C ALA A 407 -2.62 16.21 -3.18
N ASN A 408 -1.87 16.05 -4.27
CA ASN A 408 -0.59 16.72 -4.49
C ASN A 408 -0.68 18.26 -4.54
N GLN A 409 -1.86 18.84 -4.78
CA GLN A 409 -2.07 20.30 -4.67
C GLN A 409 -1.84 20.82 -3.23
N LEU A 410 -1.94 19.94 -2.23
CA LEU A 410 -1.71 20.23 -0.81
C LEU A 410 -0.22 20.21 -0.42
N ARG A 411 0.71 20.10 -1.37
CA ARG A 411 2.18 20.15 -1.16
C ARG A 411 2.72 21.39 -0.42
N HIS A 412 1.92 22.45 -0.32
CA HIS A 412 2.20 23.60 0.52
C HIS A 412 2.02 23.33 2.04
N ARG A 413 1.39 22.21 2.41
CA ARG A 413 1.31 21.65 3.77
C ARG A 413 2.10 20.33 3.79
N PRO A 414 3.40 20.31 4.16
CA PRO A 414 4.24 19.12 4.02
C PRO A 414 3.69 17.88 4.73
N LEU A 415 3.12 18.04 5.93
CA LEU A 415 2.52 16.93 6.67
C LEU A 415 1.25 16.38 6.00
N ARG A 416 0.50 17.20 5.26
CA ARG A 416 -0.75 16.76 4.62
C ARG A 416 -0.52 15.74 3.51
N VAL A 417 0.63 15.84 2.84
CA VAL A 417 1.08 14.88 1.83
C VAL A 417 1.59 13.59 2.47
N LEU A 418 2.26 13.68 3.63
CA LEU A 418 2.78 12.51 4.36
C LEU A 418 1.70 11.71 5.09
N LEU A 419 0.67 12.36 5.62
CA LEU A 419 -0.38 11.75 6.46
C LEU A 419 -1.49 11.08 5.63
N SER A 420 -1.08 10.30 4.63
CA SER A 420 -1.96 9.48 3.80
C SER A 420 -2.36 8.18 4.52
N THR A 421 -3.55 7.65 4.22
CA THR A 421 -3.98 6.32 4.69
C THR A 421 -4.54 5.48 3.53
N SER A 422 -4.14 4.20 3.49
CA SER A 422 -4.58 3.24 2.46
C SER A 422 -6.11 3.12 2.40
N VAL A 423 -6.79 3.19 3.55
CA VAL A 423 -8.25 3.12 3.67
C VAL A 423 -8.94 4.12 2.74
N PHE A 424 -8.54 5.40 2.71
CA PHE A 424 -9.19 6.33 1.78
C PHE A 424 -8.71 6.14 0.34
N VAL A 425 -7.42 5.88 0.10
CA VAL A 425 -6.87 5.69 -1.26
C VAL A 425 -7.55 4.53 -2.00
N GLU A 426 -7.60 3.36 -1.36
CA GLU A 426 -8.16 2.13 -1.90
C GLU A 426 -9.70 2.12 -1.87
N GLY A 427 -10.27 2.74 -0.84
CA GLY A 427 -11.72 2.93 -0.72
C GLY A 427 -12.31 3.86 -1.77
N TRP A 428 -11.60 4.93 -2.13
CA TRP A 428 -11.97 5.84 -3.21
C TRP A 428 -12.01 5.12 -4.56
N ALA A 429 -10.98 4.35 -4.89
CA ALA A 429 -10.91 3.61 -6.16
C ALA A 429 -12.02 2.55 -6.28
N LEU A 430 -12.23 1.71 -5.25
CA LEU A 430 -13.30 0.70 -5.22
C LEU A 430 -14.72 1.30 -5.19
N TYR A 431 -14.87 2.52 -4.65
CA TYR A 431 -16.09 3.31 -4.77
C TYR A 431 -16.31 3.80 -6.21
N CYS A 432 -15.27 4.34 -6.86
CA CYS A 432 -15.33 4.87 -8.23
C CYS A 432 -15.77 3.84 -9.27
N GLU A 433 -15.35 2.57 -9.15
CA GLU A 433 -15.80 1.46 -10.00
C GLU A 433 -17.33 1.34 -10.07
N GLU A 434 -17.99 1.43 -8.92
CA GLU A 434 -19.43 1.27 -8.78
C GLU A 434 -20.17 2.57 -9.03
N MET A 435 -19.62 3.71 -8.60
CA MET A 435 -20.18 5.03 -8.88
C MET A 435 -20.28 5.26 -10.40
N MET A 436 -19.24 4.92 -11.16
CA MET A 436 -19.24 5.07 -12.62
C MET A 436 -20.24 4.13 -13.31
N TRP A 437 -20.46 2.92 -12.79
CA TRP A 437 -21.58 2.06 -13.22
C TRP A 437 -22.94 2.74 -12.95
N GLN A 438 -23.16 3.27 -11.75
CA GLN A 438 -24.39 3.97 -11.37
C GLN A 438 -24.65 5.25 -12.20
N GLN A 439 -23.59 5.90 -12.73
CA GLN A 439 -23.72 7.02 -13.66
C GLN A 439 -23.92 6.59 -15.13
N GLY A 440 -23.75 5.31 -15.46
CA GLY A 440 -23.93 4.79 -16.82
C GLY A 440 -22.67 4.80 -17.71
N PHE A 441 -21.46 4.75 -17.13
CA PHE A 441 -20.21 4.63 -17.91
C PHE A 441 -20.08 3.28 -18.64
N TYR A 442 -20.70 2.24 -18.09
CA TYR A 442 -21.04 1.00 -18.77
C TYR A 442 -22.40 0.53 -18.26
N ASP A 443 -23.27 0.13 -19.19
CA ASP A 443 -24.57 -0.51 -18.95
C ASP A 443 -24.48 -2.04 -19.06
N ASP A 444 -23.49 -2.55 -19.82
CA ASP A 444 -23.22 -3.97 -19.99
C ASP A 444 -22.94 -4.68 -18.65
N LEU A 445 -23.86 -5.57 -18.28
CA LEU A 445 -23.79 -6.36 -17.06
C LEU A 445 -22.57 -7.29 -17.00
N ARG A 446 -21.91 -7.60 -18.12
CA ARG A 446 -20.64 -8.35 -18.14
C ARG A 446 -19.49 -7.60 -17.47
N SER A 447 -19.46 -6.27 -17.60
CA SER A 447 -18.50 -5.43 -16.85
C SER A 447 -18.90 -5.30 -15.37
N ARG A 448 -20.21 -5.24 -15.04
CA ARG A 448 -20.67 -5.30 -13.63
C ARG A 448 -20.36 -6.67 -13.00
N LEU A 449 -20.39 -7.78 -13.74
CA LEU A 449 -19.99 -9.10 -13.26
C LEU A 449 -18.51 -9.14 -12.86
N LEU A 450 -17.60 -8.67 -13.72
CA LEU A 450 -16.17 -8.63 -13.37
C LEU A 450 -15.90 -7.64 -12.23
N GLN A 451 -16.57 -6.49 -12.21
CA GLN A 451 -16.49 -5.53 -11.08
C GLN A 451 -16.93 -6.16 -9.75
N LEU A 452 -18.05 -6.89 -9.73
CA LEU A 452 -18.54 -7.59 -8.55
C LEU A 452 -17.64 -8.78 -8.14
N LYS A 453 -17.06 -9.52 -9.09
CA LYS A 453 -16.05 -10.56 -8.81
C LYS A 453 -14.76 -9.95 -8.23
N ASP A 454 -14.36 -8.77 -8.67
CA ASP A 454 -13.21 -8.06 -8.11
C ASP A 454 -13.51 -7.47 -6.73
N GLN A 455 -14.72 -6.96 -6.49
CA GLN A 455 -15.20 -6.57 -5.16
C GLN A 455 -15.31 -7.76 -4.21
N LEU A 456 -15.75 -8.94 -4.69
CA LEU A 456 -15.83 -10.17 -3.90
C LEU A 456 -14.45 -10.57 -3.36
N TRP A 457 -13.42 -10.43 -4.19
CA TRP A 457 -12.04 -10.60 -3.77
C TRP A 457 -11.62 -9.57 -2.70
N ARG A 458 -11.94 -8.27 -2.87
CA ARG A 458 -11.67 -7.27 -1.81
C ARG A 458 -12.44 -7.55 -0.51
N ALA A 459 -13.64 -8.14 -0.56
CA ALA A 459 -14.35 -8.62 0.64
C ALA A 459 -13.66 -9.83 1.30
N CYS A 460 -13.15 -10.77 0.49
CA CYS A 460 -12.30 -11.86 0.97
C CYS A 460 -11.00 -11.36 1.61
N ARG A 461 -10.40 -10.27 1.11
CA ARG A 461 -9.19 -9.66 1.71
C ARG A 461 -9.41 -9.26 3.16
N VAL A 462 -10.54 -8.61 3.50
CA VAL A 462 -10.87 -8.21 4.88
C VAL A 462 -10.87 -9.41 5.84
N ILE A 463 -11.56 -10.48 5.46
CA ILE A 463 -11.68 -11.70 6.27
C ILE A 463 -10.31 -12.34 6.50
N LEU A 464 -9.49 -12.37 5.45
CA LEU A 464 -8.21 -13.06 5.43
C LEU A 464 -7.12 -12.26 6.18
N ASP A 465 -7.04 -10.94 6.00
CA ASP A 465 -6.07 -10.03 6.66
C ASP A 465 -6.12 -10.18 8.19
N VAL A 466 -7.32 -10.10 8.76
CA VAL A 466 -7.53 -10.27 10.20
C VAL A 466 -7.15 -11.68 10.67
N HIS A 467 -7.62 -12.72 9.98
CA HIS A 467 -7.35 -14.10 10.36
C HIS A 467 -5.87 -14.51 10.19
N LEU A 468 -5.14 -13.91 9.23
CA LEU A 468 -3.69 -14.06 9.10
C LEU A 468 -2.97 -13.40 10.29
N HIS A 469 -3.25 -12.12 10.57
CA HIS A 469 -2.48 -11.35 11.54
C HIS A 469 -2.87 -11.59 13.00
N ARG A 470 -3.99 -12.25 13.27
CA ARG A 470 -4.31 -12.93 14.56
C ARG A 470 -3.62 -14.30 14.72
N ASN A 471 -2.90 -14.80 13.71
CA ASN A 471 -2.33 -16.15 13.66
C ASN A 471 -3.38 -17.28 13.85
N GLU A 472 -4.53 -17.15 13.18
CA GLU A 472 -5.59 -18.18 13.16
C GLU A 472 -5.57 -19.01 11.87
N TRP A 473 -4.87 -18.52 10.84
CA TRP A 473 -4.80 -19.11 9.51
C TRP A 473 -3.36 -19.19 9.02
N SER A 474 -2.96 -20.38 8.55
CA SER A 474 -1.71 -20.55 7.81
C SER A 474 -1.82 -20.00 6.37
N ILE A 475 -0.67 -19.72 5.76
CA ILE A 475 -0.55 -19.27 4.36
C ILE A 475 -1.38 -20.13 3.39
N GLU A 476 -1.25 -21.47 3.43
CA GLU A 476 -2.02 -22.41 2.59
C GLU A 476 -3.53 -22.44 2.92
N LYS A 477 -3.96 -22.01 4.11
CA LYS A 477 -5.38 -21.80 4.42
C LYS A 477 -5.89 -20.49 3.79
N GLY A 478 -5.08 -19.44 3.80
CA GLY A 478 -5.34 -18.19 3.08
C GLY A 478 -5.43 -18.38 1.56
N ILE A 479 -4.47 -19.11 0.98
CA ILE A 479 -4.42 -19.41 -0.47
C ILE A 479 -5.69 -20.15 -0.89
N ARG A 480 -6.02 -21.26 -0.24
CA ARG A 480 -7.25 -22.03 -0.55
C ARG A 480 -8.53 -21.23 -0.29
N PHE A 481 -8.55 -20.32 0.69
CA PHE A 481 -9.68 -19.42 0.87
C PHE A 481 -9.87 -18.51 -0.36
N LEU A 482 -8.82 -17.85 -0.86
CA LEU A 482 -8.92 -17.04 -2.08
C LEU A 482 -9.32 -17.86 -3.31
N VAL A 483 -8.70 -19.03 -3.53
CA VAL A 483 -9.05 -19.92 -4.65
C VAL A 483 -10.53 -20.35 -4.60
N HIS A 484 -11.03 -20.77 -3.43
CA HIS A 484 -12.39 -21.30 -3.30
C HIS A 484 -13.48 -20.24 -3.06
N LYS A 485 -13.14 -19.02 -2.61
CA LYS A 485 -14.12 -17.97 -2.24
C LYS A 485 -14.03 -16.69 -3.07
N ALA A 486 -12.89 -16.41 -3.69
CA ALA A 486 -12.72 -15.30 -4.63
C ALA A 486 -12.50 -15.76 -6.08
N ARG A 487 -12.41 -17.08 -6.34
CA ARG A 487 -12.15 -17.70 -7.65
C ARG A 487 -10.92 -17.10 -8.35
N LEU A 488 -9.85 -16.93 -7.57
CA LEU A 488 -8.52 -16.62 -8.11
C LEU A 488 -7.79 -17.91 -8.49
N GLU A 489 -6.99 -17.83 -9.54
CA GLU A 489 -6.03 -18.89 -9.88
C GLU A 489 -4.98 -19.05 -8.76
N ARG A 490 -4.49 -20.26 -8.53
CA ARG A 490 -3.61 -20.55 -7.38
C ARG A 490 -2.33 -19.69 -7.35
N PRO A 491 -1.62 -19.43 -8.45
CA PRO A 491 -0.44 -18.54 -8.44
C PRO A 491 -0.77 -17.12 -7.98
N ASN A 492 -1.92 -16.58 -8.37
CA ASN A 492 -2.38 -15.25 -7.95
C ASN A 492 -2.73 -15.23 -6.45
N ALA A 493 -3.40 -16.28 -5.96
CA ALA A 493 -3.67 -16.43 -4.53
C ALA A 493 -2.39 -16.56 -3.70
N GLU A 494 -1.36 -17.24 -4.20
CA GLU A 494 -0.03 -17.34 -3.57
C GLU A 494 0.72 -16.00 -3.55
N ALA A 495 0.78 -15.27 -4.66
CA ALA A 495 1.41 -13.96 -4.75
C ALA A 495 0.77 -12.95 -3.80
N GLU A 496 -0.57 -12.95 -3.73
CA GLU A 496 -1.30 -12.00 -2.90
C GLU A 496 -1.27 -12.36 -1.42
N VAL A 497 -1.40 -13.63 -1.03
CA VAL A 497 -1.24 -14.02 0.39
C VAL A 497 0.17 -13.70 0.89
N ARG A 498 1.20 -13.90 0.05
CA ARG A 498 2.57 -13.46 0.33
C ARG A 498 2.65 -11.96 0.60
N ARG A 499 2.06 -11.13 -0.28
CA ARG A 499 1.97 -9.68 -0.07
C ARG A 499 1.24 -9.32 1.23
N TYR A 500 0.14 -9.99 1.56
CA TYR A 500 -0.66 -9.72 2.75
C TYR A 500 0.08 -10.04 4.06
N CYS A 501 0.84 -11.13 4.11
CA CYS A 501 1.72 -11.47 5.25
C CYS A 501 2.75 -10.36 5.55
N GLN A 502 3.11 -9.54 4.56
CA GLN A 502 4.09 -8.46 4.67
C GLN A 502 3.45 -7.07 4.85
N SER A 503 2.15 -6.93 4.61
CA SER A 503 1.42 -5.65 4.62
C SER A 503 0.14 -5.70 5.46
N PRO A 504 0.22 -6.01 6.77
CA PRO A 504 -0.95 -6.04 7.66
C PRO A 504 -1.80 -4.77 7.52
N THR A 505 -3.13 -4.91 7.58
CA THR A 505 -4.12 -3.82 7.42
C THR A 505 -4.19 -3.16 6.03
N GLN A 506 -3.28 -3.47 5.10
CA GLN A 506 -3.42 -3.03 3.71
C GLN A 506 -4.56 -3.78 2.98
N PRO A 507 -4.73 -5.11 3.08
CA PRO A 507 -5.74 -5.83 2.32
C PRO A 507 -7.19 -5.52 2.73
N MET A 508 -7.45 -5.21 4.01
CA MET A 508 -8.80 -4.81 4.45
C MET A 508 -9.24 -3.43 3.92
N SER A 509 -8.28 -2.56 3.59
CA SER A 509 -8.50 -1.13 3.38
C SER A 509 -9.53 -0.78 2.31
N TYR A 510 -9.54 -1.52 1.19
CA TYR A 510 -10.44 -1.34 0.05
C TYR A 510 -11.93 -1.29 0.44
N ILE A 511 -12.40 -2.28 1.22
CA ILE A 511 -13.83 -2.40 1.57
C ILE A 511 -14.18 -1.44 2.72
N VAL A 512 -13.33 -1.36 3.74
CA VAL A 512 -13.53 -0.42 4.86
C VAL A 512 -13.65 1.01 4.34
N GLY A 513 -12.74 1.40 3.46
CA GLY A 513 -12.72 2.71 2.84
C GLY A 513 -13.92 2.97 1.96
N LYS A 514 -14.28 2.01 1.09
CA LYS A 514 -15.47 2.14 0.24
C LYS A 514 -16.73 2.37 1.07
N MET A 515 -16.92 1.60 2.13
CA MET A 515 -18.07 1.76 3.02
C MET A 515 -18.05 3.12 3.72
N GLN A 516 -16.90 3.57 4.23
CA GLN A 516 -16.79 4.91 4.83
C GLN A 516 -17.04 6.05 3.82
N VAL A 517 -16.63 5.92 2.56
CA VAL A 517 -16.96 6.88 1.49
C VAL A 517 -18.47 6.89 1.20
N LEU A 518 -19.12 5.71 1.19
CA LEU A 518 -20.57 5.60 1.01
C LEU A 518 -21.36 6.18 2.21
N ASP A 519 -20.93 5.94 3.45
CA ASP A 519 -21.56 6.52 4.65
C ASP A 519 -21.47 8.07 4.64
N ILE A 520 -20.30 8.59 4.26
CA ILE A 520 -20.05 10.04 4.12
C ILE A 520 -20.83 10.65 2.95
N LEU A 521 -20.98 9.93 1.82
CA LEU A 521 -21.84 10.31 0.70
C LEU A 521 -23.32 10.40 1.11
N ASP A 522 -23.81 9.39 1.82
CA ASP A 522 -25.21 9.31 2.23
C ASP A 522 -25.56 10.41 3.25
N ASP A 523 -24.68 10.70 4.20
CA ASP A 523 -24.89 11.81 5.14
C ASP A 523 -24.74 13.18 4.49
N TYR A 524 -23.81 13.37 3.56
CA TYR A 524 -23.74 14.59 2.75
C TYR A 524 -25.02 14.77 1.90
N ARG A 525 -25.57 13.68 1.35
CA ARG A 525 -26.84 13.72 0.61
C ARG A 525 -28.02 14.08 1.52
N LYS A 526 -28.10 13.52 2.73
CA LYS A 526 -29.12 13.88 3.74
C LYS A 526 -29.01 15.37 4.12
N LEU A 527 -27.80 15.86 4.37
CA LEU A 527 -27.54 17.25 4.77
C LEU A 527 -27.85 18.28 3.65
N ARG A 528 -27.59 17.94 2.38
CA ARG A 528 -27.87 18.84 1.25
C ARG A 528 -29.29 18.71 0.69
N GLY A 529 -29.96 17.58 0.88
CA GLY A 529 -31.32 17.34 0.37
C GLY A 529 -31.43 17.63 -1.13
N ASN A 530 -32.41 18.45 -1.52
CA ASN A 530 -32.62 18.85 -2.92
C ASN A 530 -31.46 19.65 -3.53
N ALA A 531 -30.54 20.19 -2.72
CA ALA A 531 -29.32 20.86 -3.19
C ALA A 531 -28.11 19.90 -3.32
N PHE A 532 -28.30 18.58 -3.18
CA PHE A 532 -27.24 17.60 -3.35
C PHE A 532 -26.65 17.64 -4.77
N ASN A 533 -25.32 17.66 -4.86
CA ASN A 533 -24.60 17.59 -6.12
C ASN A 533 -23.36 16.70 -5.98
N ILE A 534 -23.26 15.67 -6.84
CA ILE A 534 -22.19 14.66 -6.76
C ILE A 534 -20.79 15.24 -7.01
N ARG A 535 -20.66 16.26 -7.87
CA ARG A 535 -19.38 16.96 -8.11
C ARG A 535 -18.91 17.74 -6.90
N GLN A 536 -19.84 18.47 -6.26
CA GLN A 536 -19.54 19.18 -5.03
C GLN A 536 -19.13 18.20 -3.92
N PHE A 537 -19.79 17.05 -3.81
CA PHE A 537 -19.40 15.99 -2.89
C PHE A 537 -17.97 15.47 -3.15
N HIS A 538 -17.65 15.04 -4.38
CA HIS A 538 -16.32 14.49 -4.69
C HIS A 538 -15.20 15.53 -4.52
N ASN A 539 -15.40 16.76 -4.99
CA ASN A 539 -14.45 17.85 -4.79
C ASN A 539 -14.22 18.14 -3.29
N GLU A 540 -15.31 18.19 -2.51
CA GLU A 540 -15.28 18.44 -1.07
C GLU A 540 -14.63 17.29 -0.30
N LEU A 541 -14.76 16.04 -0.75
CA LEU A 541 -14.11 14.89 -0.15
C LEU A 541 -12.58 14.90 -0.41
N ILE A 542 -12.16 15.09 -1.65
CA ILE A 542 -10.75 14.93 -2.07
C ILE A 542 -9.89 16.15 -1.71
N ARG A 543 -10.46 17.36 -1.62
CA ARG A 543 -9.69 18.59 -1.31
C ARG A 543 -8.95 18.57 0.03
N HIS A 544 -9.30 17.62 0.91
CA HIS A 544 -8.65 17.41 2.20
C HIS A 544 -7.42 16.51 2.14
N GLY A 545 -7.09 15.93 0.98
CA GLY A 545 -6.01 14.96 0.80
C GLY A 545 -6.37 13.57 1.31
N SER A 546 -5.41 12.65 1.29
CA SER A 546 -5.63 11.23 1.61
C SER A 546 -5.74 10.91 3.12
N LEU A 547 -6.28 11.84 3.92
CA LEU A 547 -6.47 11.67 5.36
C LEU A 547 -7.42 10.51 5.71
N PRO A 548 -7.38 9.98 6.95
CA PRO A 548 -8.44 9.12 7.48
C PRO A 548 -9.82 9.74 7.32
N LEU A 549 -10.78 8.97 6.80
CA LEU A 549 -12.12 9.46 6.43
C LEU A 549 -12.91 10.04 7.62
N LYS A 550 -12.58 9.63 8.85
CA LYS A 550 -13.08 10.24 10.09
C LYS A 550 -12.71 11.73 10.24
N GLN A 551 -11.51 12.11 9.82
CA GLN A 551 -11.04 13.50 9.82
C GLN A 551 -11.62 14.30 8.64
N ILE A 552 -11.80 13.65 7.50
CA ILE A 552 -12.48 14.26 6.34
C ILE A 552 -13.95 14.54 6.68
N ARG A 553 -14.66 13.60 7.32
CA ARG A 553 -16.03 13.79 7.84
C ARG A 553 -16.14 14.98 8.79
N LEU A 554 -15.15 15.17 9.66
CA LEU A 554 -15.04 16.34 10.55
C LEU A 554 -14.83 17.62 9.75
N LEU A 555 -13.88 17.65 8.82
CA LEU A 555 -13.56 18.81 7.96
C LEU A 555 -14.70 19.20 7.01
N MET A 556 -15.57 18.27 6.65
CA MET A 556 -16.83 18.49 5.91
C MET A 556 -18.00 18.93 6.82
N ASN A 557 -17.77 19.03 8.13
CA ASN A 557 -18.72 19.33 9.20
C ASN A 557 -20.02 18.47 9.20
N LEU A 558 -19.94 17.21 8.77
CA LEU A 558 -21.12 16.34 8.64
C LEU A 558 -21.79 15.96 9.97
N ASP A 559 -21.09 16.15 11.09
CA ASP A 559 -21.59 15.87 12.44
C ASP A 559 -21.95 17.14 13.24
N GLY A 560 -21.82 18.35 12.67
CA GLY A 560 -21.91 19.63 13.41
C GLY A 560 -20.80 19.83 14.47
N LYS A 561 -19.77 18.96 14.46
CA LYS A 561 -18.72 18.93 15.48
C LYS A 561 -17.72 20.08 15.35
N LEU A 562 -17.53 20.66 14.17
CA LEU A 562 -16.68 21.86 14.04
C LEU A 562 -17.34 23.06 14.71
N ASP A 563 -18.64 23.27 14.48
CA ASP A 563 -19.36 24.37 15.14
C ASP A 563 -19.29 24.24 16.66
N ALA A 564 -19.38 23.01 17.19
CA ALA A 564 -19.23 22.72 18.61
C ALA A 564 -17.80 22.92 19.13
N GLU A 565 -16.76 22.50 18.39
CA GLU A 565 -15.35 22.73 18.77
C GLU A 565 -14.98 24.22 18.72
N GLU A 566 -15.44 24.95 17.71
CA GLU A 566 -15.16 26.38 17.52
C GLU A 566 -15.95 27.23 18.53
N ALA A 567 -17.21 26.90 18.80
CA ALA A 567 -17.97 27.51 19.90
C ALA A 567 -17.33 27.22 21.27
N ALA A 568 -16.86 25.98 21.51
CA ALA A 568 -16.16 25.64 22.74
C ALA A 568 -14.82 26.39 22.89
N ALA A 569 -14.07 26.56 21.80
CA ALA A 569 -12.83 27.34 21.79
C ALA A 569 -13.09 28.83 22.06
N ALA A 570 -14.11 29.41 21.44
CA ALA A 570 -14.53 30.80 21.67
C ALA A 570 -15.10 31.02 23.08
N ALA A 571 -15.75 30.01 23.67
CA ALA A 571 -16.37 30.09 25.00
C ALA A 571 -15.36 30.03 26.16
N VAL A 572 -14.06 29.76 25.94
CA VAL A 572 -13.01 29.82 26.98
C VAL A 572 -12.60 31.28 27.21
N PRO A 573 -13.00 31.94 28.33
CA PRO A 573 -12.66 33.33 28.54
C PRO A 573 -11.19 33.46 28.96
N ALA A 574 -10.61 34.66 28.82
CA ALA A 574 -9.25 34.98 29.22
C ALA A 574 -9.05 35.01 30.76
N LYS A 575 -9.32 33.91 31.46
CA LYS A 575 -9.26 33.77 32.94
C LYS A 575 -7.85 33.96 33.54
N LYS A 576 -6.80 34.09 32.73
CA LYS A 576 -5.46 34.55 33.18
C LYS A 576 -5.23 36.06 33.08
N ALA A 577 -6.07 36.82 32.37
CA ALA A 577 -5.91 38.28 32.20
C ALA A 577 -6.52 39.13 33.33
N ARG A 578 -7.42 38.55 34.14
CA ARG A 578 -8.11 39.28 35.24
C ARG A 578 -7.43 39.12 36.61
N ALA A 579 -6.52 38.16 36.77
CA ALA A 579 -5.80 37.92 38.03
C ALA A 579 -4.58 38.84 38.24
N SER A 580 -4.02 39.42 37.17
CA SER A 580 -2.84 40.30 37.21
C SER A 580 -3.19 41.80 37.23
N LYS A 581 -4.47 42.16 37.35
CA LYS A 581 -4.96 43.55 37.30
C LYS A 581 -5.68 44.02 38.56
N ALA A 582 -5.55 43.27 39.67
CA ALA A 582 -6.16 43.55 40.97
C ALA A 582 -5.11 43.73 42.09
N ALA A 583 -3.96 44.31 41.75
CA ALA A 583 -2.84 44.55 42.67
C ALA A 583 -2.04 45.81 42.29
N ALA A 584 -2.74 46.94 42.07
CA ALA A 584 -2.13 48.24 41.86
C ALA A 584 -3.03 49.36 42.41
N LYS A 585 -2.57 50.05 43.44
CA LYS A 585 -3.10 51.33 43.94
C LYS A 585 -1.88 52.23 44.23
N PRO A 586 -1.86 53.51 43.86
CA PRO A 586 -0.62 54.29 43.81
C PRO A 586 -0.34 55.10 45.09
N ASP A 587 0.87 55.67 45.11
CA ASP A 587 1.34 56.85 45.85
C ASP A 587 1.35 56.86 47.39
N ALA A 588 2.56 56.74 47.96
CA ALA A 588 3.24 57.84 48.68
C ALA A 588 4.71 57.48 49.01
N ALA A 589 5.55 58.49 49.22
CA ALA A 589 6.95 58.41 49.69
C ALA A 589 7.26 59.68 50.53
N PRO A 590 8.45 59.88 51.15
CA PRO A 590 9.61 58.97 51.36
C PRO A 590 10.11 58.91 52.83
N ALA A 591 11.04 58.00 53.18
CA ALA A 591 11.98 58.20 54.32
C ALA A 591 13.21 57.25 54.33
N ALA A 592 14.42 57.85 54.34
CA ALA A 592 15.65 57.52 55.09
C ALA A 592 16.35 56.11 55.14
N ALA A 593 17.66 56.19 55.43
CA ALA A 593 18.50 55.22 56.17
C ALA A 593 19.10 53.95 55.50
N ALA A 594 20.12 54.18 54.65
CA ALA A 594 21.51 53.69 54.81
C ALA A 594 21.94 52.19 54.75
N ALA A 595 23.18 52.00 54.26
CA ALA A 595 24.12 50.88 54.46
C ALA A 595 23.82 49.50 53.80
N LYS A 596 24.81 48.71 53.32
CA LYS A 596 26.18 48.99 52.77
C LYS A 596 26.71 47.71 52.06
N LYS A 597 27.69 47.86 51.15
CA LYS A 597 28.63 46.83 50.60
C LYS A 597 28.10 45.70 49.65
N THR A 598 28.40 45.85 48.36
CA THR A 598 29.11 44.83 47.53
C THR A 598 30.61 44.79 47.92
N PRO A 599 31.50 43.84 47.49
CA PRO A 599 31.61 43.07 46.22
C PRO A 599 31.38 41.55 46.40
N ALA A 600 31.25 40.65 45.41
CA ALA A 600 31.60 40.55 43.97
C ALA A 600 32.92 39.79 43.61
N ARG A 601 32.78 38.88 42.62
CA ARG A 601 33.74 38.42 41.58
C ARG A 601 34.58 37.12 41.75
N LYS A 602 34.63 36.35 40.64
CA LYS A 602 35.55 35.23 40.22
C LYS A 602 35.56 33.95 41.09
N SER A 603 35.58 32.69 40.61
CA SER A 603 35.88 31.98 39.34
C SER A 603 37.31 31.41 39.18
N THR A 604 37.47 30.07 39.27
CA THR A 604 38.56 29.29 38.64
C THR A 604 38.28 27.77 38.57
N THR A 605 38.29 27.23 37.35
CA THR A 605 38.89 25.94 36.88
C THR A 605 39.11 24.71 37.79
N ALA A 606 38.82 23.51 37.23
CA ALA A 606 39.73 22.33 37.07
C ALA A 606 39.12 20.94 37.40
N LYS A 607 39.61 19.91 36.68
CA LYS A 607 39.30 18.45 36.75
C LYS A 607 40.46 17.69 36.06
N PRO A 608 41.01 16.57 36.59
CA PRO A 608 40.87 15.25 35.89
C PRO A 608 40.96 13.98 36.80
N ALA A 609 41.01 12.79 36.15
CA ALA A 609 41.03 11.40 36.68
C ALA A 609 39.68 10.91 37.31
N ALA A 610 39.15 9.68 37.13
CA ALA A 610 39.63 8.31 36.79
C ALA A 610 40.04 7.47 38.04
N SER A 611 39.75 6.16 38.17
CA SER A 611 39.25 5.16 37.20
C SER A 611 38.56 3.90 37.83
N LYS A 612 37.91 3.09 36.96
CA LYS A 612 37.77 1.59 36.98
C LYS A 612 36.97 0.80 38.05
N ALA A 613 36.23 -0.17 37.47
CA ALA A 613 36.02 -1.57 37.91
C ALA A 613 34.98 -1.88 39.02
N ALA A 614 34.56 -3.15 39.07
CA ALA A 614 33.40 -3.64 39.82
C ALA A 614 33.55 -5.11 40.23
N THR A 615 32.96 -5.49 41.38
CA THR A 615 32.67 -6.88 41.76
C THR A 615 31.53 -6.97 42.78
N THR A 616 30.57 -7.84 42.50
CA THR A 616 29.66 -8.52 43.46
C THR A 616 30.32 -9.86 43.88
N PRO A 617 29.86 -10.65 44.89
CA PRO A 617 28.47 -10.73 45.39
C PRO A 617 28.30 -11.04 46.91
N ALA A 618 27.09 -11.50 47.26
CA ALA A 618 26.71 -12.39 48.37
C ALA A 618 25.91 -11.80 49.55
N GLU A 619 25.04 -12.69 50.05
CA GLU A 619 23.87 -12.49 50.89
C GLU A 619 24.13 -12.09 52.35
N LYS A 620 23.15 -11.42 52.99
CA LYS A 620 22.37 -12.03 54.09
C LYS A 620 21.11 -11.25 54.49
N LYS A 621 20.06 -12.00 54.84
CA LYS A 621 18.90 -11.61 55.68
C LYS A 621 19.23 -11.99 57.14
N PRO A 622 18.51 -11.52 58.21
CA PRO A 622 17.06 -11.69 58.35
C PRO A 622 16.30 -10.55 59.09
N ALA A 623 14.96 -10.73 59.19
CA ALA A 623 14.04 -10.39 60.30
C ALA A 623 14.10 -9.06 61.11
N ALA A 624 13.03 -8.57 61.76
CA ALA A 624 11.56 -8.69 61.60
C ALA A 624 10.86 -7.80 62.67
N THR A 625 9.54 -7.57 62.53
CA THR A 625 8.62 -6.97 63.54
C THR A 625 8.81 -5.47 63.85
N LYS A 626 7.82 -4.70 64.34
CA LYS A 626 6.42 -5.04 64.77
C LYS A 626 5.43 -3.88 64.50
N SER A 627 4.14 -4.22 64.62
CA SER A 627 2.89 -3.40 64.55
C SER A 627 2.90 -2.05 65.30
N THR A 628 2.11 -1.04 64.91
CA THR A 628 0.62 -0.97 65.07
C THR A 628 -0.01 0.10 64.14
N SER A 629 -1.15 -0.12 63.46
CA SER A 629 -2.59 -0.10 63.89
C SER A 629 -3.16 1.33 64.11
N SER A 630 -4.40 1.71 63.77
CA SER A 630 -5.58 1.08 63.10
C SER A 630 -6.51 2.21 62.56
N LYS A 631 -7.68 2.10 61.89
CA LYS A 631 -8.76 1.11 61.60
C LYS A 631 -9.09 1.16 60.06
N SER A 632 -9.98 0.40 59.38
CA SER A 632 -11.36 -0.10 59.58
C SER A 632 -12.47 0.95 59.39
N THR A 633 -13.64 0.70 58.76
CA THR A 633 -14.31 -0.54 58.25
C THR A 633 -15.31 -0.13 57.11
N ALA A 634 -15.57 -0.88 56.03
CA ALA A 634 -16.42 -2.10 55.85
C ALA A 634 -17.93 -1.92 56.22
N ALA A 635 -18.95 -2.56 55.61
CA ALA A 635 -19.05 -3.63 54.59
C ALA A 635 -20.28 -3.39 53.65
N LYS A 636 -20.92 -4.29 52.87
CA LYS A 636 -21.32 -5.71 53.08
C LYS A 636 -21.80 -6.38 51.75
N LYS A 637 -21.90 -7.72 51.72
CA LYS A 637 -22.38 -8.58 50.59
C LYS A 637 -23.07 -9.86 51.13
N PRO A 638 -23.95 -10.54 50.37
CA PRO A 638 -24.06 -12.01 50.33
C PRO A 638 -23.81 -12.58 48.89
N ALA A 639 -23.27 -13.77 48.60
CA ALA A 639 -23.16 -15.10 49.26
C ALA A 639 -24.40 -16.00 49.02
N ALA A 640 -24.33 -17.34 48.86
CA ALA A 640 -23.24 -18.33 48.66
C ALA A 640 -23.75 -19.41 47.66
N SER A 641 -23.21 -20.62 47.36
CA SER A 641 -22.11 -21.53 47.78
C SER A 641 -21.82 -22.49 46.57
N LYS A 642 -21.03 -23.59 46.51
CA LYS A 642 -20.29 -24.53 47.40
C LYS A 642 -18.92 -24.89 46.71
N ALA A 643 -17.80 -25.16 47.40
CA ALA A 643 -17.27 -26.46 47.92
C ALA A 643 -16.88 -27.54 46.85
N SER A 644 -15.75 -28.28 46.91
CA SER A 644 -14.54 -28.19 47.78
C SER A 644 -13.40 -29.15 47.34
N THR A 645 -12.15 -28.88 47.77
CA THR A 645 -11.00 -29.79 48.13
C THR A 645 -11.04 -31.31 47.81
N SER A 646 -9.95 -32.05 47.51
CA SER A 646 -8.49 -31.78 47.37
C SER A 646 -7.71 -33.10 47.03
N LYS A 647 -6.36 -33.10 47.18
CA LYS A 647 -5.41 -34.25 47.34
C LYS A 647 -4.81 -34.92 46.08
N THR A 648 -3.82 -35.78 46.35
CA THR A 648 -2.63 -36.04 45.52
C THR A 648 -2.24 -37.54 45.50
N THR A 649 -1.63 -37.99 44.39
CA THR A 649 -0.71 -39.15 44.24
C THR A 649 -1.09 -40.53 44.81
N ALA A 650 -1.26 -41.51 43.92
CA ALA A 650 -1.00 -42.94 44.15
C ALA A 650 0.31 -43.38 43.43
N SER A 651 0.73 -44.65 43.51
CA SER A 651 2.01 -45.10 42.92
C SER A 651 2.12 -46.62 42.66
N LYS A 652 2.95 -46.99 41.66
CA LYS A 652 3.38 -48.36 41.26
C LYS A 652 2.25 -49.21 40.61
N THR A 653 2.50 -50.27 39.83
CA THR A 653 3.69 -51.10 39.51
C THR A 653 3.82 -51.31 37.97
N ALA A 654 4.76 -52.07 37.39
CA ALA A 654 6.24 -52.13 37.48
C ALA A 654 6.78 -53.41 36.77
N ALA A 655 7.37 -53.32 35.57
CA ALA A 655 8.24 -54.33 34.90
C ALA A 655 8.60 -53.88 33.45
N ALA A 656 9.56 -54.45 32.71
CA ALA A 656 10.93 -54.87 33.06
C ALA A 656 11.76 -55.16 31.78
N LYS A 657 13.07 -54.84 31.80
CA LYS A 657 14.17 -55.33 30.94
C LYS A 657 14.17 -55.09 29.40
N LYS A 658 15.36 -54.70 28.93
CA LYS A 658 15.91 -54.78 27.57
C LYS A 658 16.17 -56.24 27.17
N PRO A 659 16.20 -56.57 25.86
CA PRO A 659 17.44 -57.16 25.32
C PRO A 659 17.84 -56.57 23.96
N ALA A 660 19.01 -56.97 23.46
CA ALA A 660 19.44 -56.75 22.08
C ALA A 660 20.36 -57.91 21.66
N ALA A 661 20.14 -58.52 20.47
CA ALA A 661 21.18 -59.21 19.68
C ALA A 661 20.67 -59.87 18.36
N SER A 662 21.13 -59.34 17.22
CA SER A 662 21.64 -60.11 16.06
C SER A 662 20.72 -60.86 15.06
N LYS A 663 21.31 -61.08 13.86
CA LYS A 663 20.98 -62.00 12.74
C LYS A 663 19.70 -61.70 11.91
N ALA A 664 19.70 -61.68 10.58
CA ALA A 664 20.70 -61.82 9.51
C ALA A 664 19.98 -61.72 8.13
N THR A 665 20.76 -61.60 7.05
CA THR A 665 20.44 -61.95 5.64
C THR A 665 19.45 -61.09 4.83
N ALA A 666 19.87 -60.79 3.59
CA ALA A 666 19.02 -60.30 2.50
C ALA A 666 18.41 -61.48 1.70
N PRO A 667 17.68 -61.21 0.61
CA PRO A 667 18.33 -61.53 -0.68
C PRO A 667 18.20 -60.42 -1.75
N ALA A 668 19.11 -60.47 -2.71
CA ALA A 668 18.98 -59.82 -4.03
C ALA A 668 18.40 -60.86 -5.03
N ALA A 669 18.23 -60.68 -6.34
CA ALA A 669 18.50 -59.61 -7.30
C ALA A 669 17.63 -59.88 -8.56
N LYS A 670 17.57 -58.95 -9.52
CA LYS A 670 18.18 -59.17 -10.86
C LYS A 670 18.07 -57.96 -11.79
N LYS A 671 19.20 -57.70 -12.46
CA LYS A 671 19.34 -56.91 -13.69
C LYS A 671 19.55 -57.90 -14.85
N PRO A 672 19.45 -57.46 -16.11
CA PRO A 672 20.42 -57.92 -17.12
C PRO A 672 21.24 -56.75 -17.70
N ALA A 673 22.36 -57.04 -18.35
CA ALA A 673 23.34 -56.04 -18.75
C ALA A 673 24.13 -56.46 -20.00
N ALA A 674 24.67 -55.47 -20.72
CA ALA A 674 25.81 -55.59 -21.64
C ALA A 674 26.40 -54.18 -21.93
N ALA A 675 27.69 -53.99 -22.24
CA ALA A 675 28.89 -54.76 -21.90
C ALA A 675 30.18 -53.95 -22.26
N LYS A 676 31.21 -53.98 -21.39
CA LYS A 676 32.65 -53.68 -21.68
C LYS A 676 32.96 -52.22 -22.15
N SER A 677 34.17 -51.64 -22.05
CA SER A 677 35.41 -51.77 -21.21
C SER A 677 36.31 -50.53 -21.53
N THR A 678 37.43 -50.15 -20.89
CA THR A 678 38.43 -50.78 -19.98
C THR A 678 38.95 -49.83 -18.87
N ALA A 679 39.94 -50.33 -18.12
CA ALA A 679 40.90 -49.73 -17.18
C ALA A 679 41.70 -48.48 -17.68
N SER A 680 42.50 -47.73 -16.88
CA SER A 680 43.18 -48.01 -15.59
C SER A 680 43.36 -46.78 -14.66
N LYS A 681 43.81 -47.02 -13.41
CA LYS A 681 44.31 -46.08 -12.37
C LYS A 681 45.88 -46.22 -12.27
N PRO A 682 46.66 -45.51 -11.41
CA PRO A 682 46.44 -44.28 -10.60
C PRO A 682 47.63 -43.25 -10.55
N ALA A 683 47.43 -42.14 -9.80
CA ALA A 683 48.37 -41.49 -8.84
C ALA A 683 49.28 -40.25 -9.17
N ALA A 684 49.33 -39.35 -8.16
CA ALA A 684 50.47 -38.54 -7.64
C ALA A 684 51.07 -37.28 -8.35
N ALA A 685 50.56 -36.10 -7.94
CA ALA A 685 51.27 -34.99 -7.24
C ALA A 685 52.31 -34.02 -7.91
N LYS A 686 52.30 -32.77 -7.37
CA LYS A 686 53.31 -31.65 -7.37
C LYS A 686 53.26 -30.52 -8.45
N LYS A 687 53.68 -29.33 -7.97
CA LYS A 687 54.02 -28.02 -8.63
C LYS A 687 55.41 -28.09 -9.32
N PRO A 688 55.95 -27.07 -10.07
CA PRO A 688 55.69 -25.60 -10.14
C PRO A 688 55.15 -25.13 -11.53
N ALA A 689 54.84 -23.87 -11.92
CA ALA A 689 55.14 -22.46 -11.52
C ALA A 689 56.26 -21.73 -12.33
N ALA A 690 56.03 -20.43 -12.64
CA ALA A 690 56.87 -19.45 -13.39
C ALA A 690 56.89 -19.58 -14.95
N ALA A 691 57.08 -18.51 -15.79
CA ALA A 691 56.87 -17.06 -15.60
C ALA A 691 56.95 -16.22 -16.94
N LYS A 692 56.25 -15.05 -16.95
CA LYS A 692 56.62 -13.71 -17.50
C LYS A 692 56.90 -13.40 -19.01
N THR A 693 56.30 -12.26 -19.45
CA THR A 693 56.85 -11.16 -20.33
C THR A 693 57.13 -11.43 -21.83
N THR A 694 57.16 -10.47 -22.78
CA THR A 694 56.97 -8.98 -22.80
C THR A 694 56.41 -8.47 -24.16
N ALA A 695 56.13 -7.16 -24.30
CA ALA A 695 55.57 -6.51 -25.51
C ALA A 695 56.61 -5.92 -26.50
N SER A 696 56.15 -5.44 -27.68
CA SER A 696 56.92 -4.61 -28.63
C SER A 696 56.03 -3.55 -29.35
N LYS A 697 56.59 -2.76 -30.29
CA LYS A 697 56.24 -1.33 -30.52
C LYS A 697 56.00 -0.91 -32.01
N THR A 698 54.93 -0.12 -32.22
CA THR A 698 54.76 1.09 -33.10
C THR A 698 55.49 1.28 -34.46
N THR A 699 54.73 1.77 -35.48
CA THR A 699 55.03 2.80 -36.56
C THR A 699 54.40 2.42 -37.93
N ALA A 700 54.14 3.28 -38.94
CA ALA A 700 53.80 4.73 -39.06
C ALA A 700 53.36 5.09 -40.53
N ALA A 701 53.08 6.38 -40.83
CA ALA A 701 52.76 7.01 -42.15
C ALA A 701 51.29 6.88 -42.68
N LYS A 702 50.75 7.73 -43.60
CA LYS A 702 51.30 8.83 -44.46
C LYS A 702 50.21 9.92 -44.79
N LYS A 703 50.63 11.08 -45.35
CA LYS A 703 49.80 12.24 -45.86
C LYS A 703 49.36 12.01 -47.35
N PRO A 704 48.49 12.83 -48.05
CA PRO A 704 48.37 14.32 -48.14
C PRO A 704 46.96 14.88 -47.75
N ALA A 705 46.77 16.14 -47.29
CA ALA A 705 46.64 17.44 -48.01
C ALA A 705 45.42 17.56 -48.98
N ALA A 706 44.65 18.65 -49.03
CA ALA A 706 44.81 20.02 -48.48
C ALA A 706 43.54 20.46 -47.63
N ALA A 707 42.98 21.68 -47.52
CA ALA A 707 43.21 23.01 -48.15
C ALA A 707 42.98 24.23 -47.21
N LYS A 708 41.91 25.04 -47.41
CA LYS A 708 41.65 26.41 -46.88
C LYS A 708 40.12 26.68 -46.81
N SER A 709 39.53 27.61 -46.03
CA SER A 709 40.03 28.52 -44.98
C SER A 709 38.89 29.23 -44.20
N THR A 710 39.22 29.83 -43.04
CA THR A 710 38.59 31.02 -42.38
C THR A 710 37.11 30.98 -41.89
N ALA A 711 36.68 31.73 -40.86
CA ALA A 711 37.26 32.13 -39.55
C ALA A 711 36.26 33.03 -38.76
N SER A 712 36.09 32.83 -37.43
CA SER A 712 35.55 33.83 -36.46
C SER A 712 34.07 34.28 -36.64
N LYS A 713 33.33 34.90 -35.68
CA LYS A 713 33.53 35.13 -34.22
C LYS A 713 32.20 35.45 -33.48
N THR A 714 32.09 35.00 -32.21
CA THR A 714 31.45 35.64 -31.02
C THR A 714 30.09 36.41 -31.02
N THR A 715 29.33 36.21 -29.92
CA THR A 715 28.44 37.18 -29.18
C THR A 715 27.15 37.72 -29.83
N ALA A 716 26.12 38.21 -29.12
CA ALA A 716 25.57 37.94 -27.76
C ALA A 716 24.23 38.70 -27.51
N THR A 717 23.45 38.25 -26.51
CA THR A 717 22.44 39.00 -25.69
C THR A 717 21.09 39.51 -26.27
N ALA A 718 20.08 39.44 -25.38
CA ALA A 718 18.98 40.40 -25.12
C ALA A 718 17.72 40.53 -26.03
N ALA A 719 16.66 39.85 -25.59
CA ALA A 719 15.30 40.37 -25.28
C ALA A 719 14.56 41.41 -26.18
N ARG A 720 13.35 41.03 -26.65
CA ARG A 720 12.13 41.88 -26.55
C ARG A 720 10.80 41.12 -26.77
N LYS A 721 9.73 41.59 -26.09
CA LYS A 721 8.30 41.47 -26.47
C LYS A 721 7.96 42.70 -27.37
N PRO A 722 6.88 42.74 -28.20
CA PRO A 722 5.50 42.77 -27.68
C PRO A 722 4.39 42.23 -28.63
N ALA A 723 3.13 42.49 -28.23
CA ALA A 723 1.94 42.76 -29.08
C ALA A 723 1.31 41.67 -29.99
N ALA A 724 0.25 41.07 -29.45
CA ALA A 724 -1.09 40.85 -30.02
C ALA A 724 -1.37 41.06 -31.53
N ALA A 725 -2.11 40.10 -32.10
CA ALA A 725 -3.08 40.33 -33.18
C ALA A 725 -4.33 39.44 -32.97
N LYS A 726 -5.51 39.94 -33.34
CA LYS A 726 -6.80 39.22 -33.35
C LYS A 726 -7.60 39.66 -34.57
N PRO A 727 -8.06 38.73 -35.42
CA PRO A 727 -9.27 38.96 -36.20
C PRO A 727 -10.22 37.74 -36.11
N THR A 728 -11.41 37.91 -35.54
CA THR A 728 -12.73 38.13 -36.21
C THR A 728 -13.49 36.83 -36.50
N ALA A 729 -14.82 36.91 -36.57
CA ALA A 729 -15.71 35.77 -36.68
C ALA A 729 -16.24 35.56 -38.12
N ALA A 730 -16.71 34.34 -38.41
CA ALA A 730 -17.59 34.03 -39.53
C ALA A 730 -18.92 33.46 -39.01
N LYS A 731 -20.00 33.62 -39.78
CA LYS A 731 -21.38 33.18 -39.48
C LYS A 731 -21.89 32.22 -40.56
N SER A 732 -22.94 31.47 -40.22
CA SER A 732 -23.72 30.59 -41.13
C SER A 732 -22.97 29.31 -41.58
N THR A 733 -23.62 28.20 -41.94
CA THR A 733 -25.05 27.98 -42.26
C THR A 733 -25.70 26.84 -41.45
N ALA A 734 -27.03 26.80 -41.37
CA ALA A 734 -27.79 25.75 -40.67
C ALA A 734 -28.40 24.70 -41.61
N ALA A 735 -28.55 23.44 -41.14
CA ALA A 735 -29.42 22.44 -41.78
C ALA A 735 -29.90 21.32 -40.81
N LYS A 736 -31.23 21.15 -40.77
CA LYS A 736 -32.06 19.95 -40.47
C LYS A 736 -31.82 19.07 -39.22
N LYS A 737 -32.93 18.94 -38.48
CA LYS A 737 -33.29 18.00 -37.40
C LYS A 737 -33.98 16.74 -37.98
N PRO A 738 -33.90 15.58 -37.32
CA PRO A 738 -35.12 14.87 -36.86
C PRO A 738 -35.03 14.53 -35.35
N ALA A 739 -36.06 14.66 -34.50
CA ALA A 739 -37.35 13.93 -34.53
C ALA A 739 -37.11 12.42 -34.35
N ALA A 740 -36.80 11.90 -33.16
CA ALA A 740 -37.62 11.81 -31.93
C ALA A 740 -38.80 10.82 -32.06
N ALA A 741 -38.68 9.67 -31.37
CA ALA A 741 -39.74 8.69 -31.17
C ALA A 741 -39.78 8.28 -29.68
N LYS A 742 -40.99 8.21 -29.11
CA LYS A 742 -41.29 7.54 -27.83
C LYS A 742 -41.83 6.14 -28.12
N PRO A 743 -41.83 5.25 -27.12
CA PRO A 743 -43.12 4.96 -26.49
C PRO A 743 -43.14 5.33 -25.00
N ALA A 744 -44.32 5.24 -24.38
CA ALA A 744 -44.52 5.45 -22.96
C ALA A 744 -45.47 4.39 -22.40
N ALA A 745 -45.23 3.97 -21.15
CA ALA A 745 -46.16 3.18 -20.34
C ALA A 745 -46.23 3.80 -18.93
N LYS A 746 -47.38 3.70 -18.27
CA LYS A 746 -47.66 4.33 -16.96
C LYS A 746 -47.80 3.25 -15.86
N SER A 747 -47.31 3.57 -14.65
CA SER A 747 -47.84 3.05 -13.37
C SER A 747 -47.23 3.87 -12.22
N THR A 748 -47.85 4.97 -11.79
CA THR A 748 -48.78 5.07 -10.62
C THR A 748 -48.20 4.63 -9.27
N THR A 749 -47.51 5.57 -8.63
CA THR A 749 -47.64 5.98 -7.20
C THR A 749 -48.24 5.00 -6.18
N ALA A 750 -47.47 4.71 -5.13
CA ALA A 750 -47.98 4.59 -3.76
C ALA A 750 -46.95 5.15 -2.78
N SER A 751 -47.28 6.24 -2.08
CA SER A 751 -46.46 6.81 -1.00
C SER A 751 -47.08 6.51 0.35
N LYS A 752 -46.28 6.03 1.31
CA LYS A 752 -46.63 6.06 2.73
C LYS A 752 -45.42 6.47 3.57
N SER A 753 -45.49 7.70 4.08
CA SER A 753 -44.66 8.18 5.18
C SER A 753 -44.87 7.31 6.43
N THR A 754 -43.83 7.12 7.23
CA THR A 754 -43.99 6.82 8.66
C THR A 754 -42.85 7.45 9.43
N THR A 755 -43.14 8.60 10.07
CA THR A 755 -42.27 9.27 11.04
C THR A 755 -42.08 8.42 12.29
N ARG A 756 -40.89 8.44 12.91
CA ARG A 756 -40.72 8.00 14.30
C ARG A 756 -39.60 8.73 15.01
N SER A 757 -39.94 9.42 16.11
CA SER A 757 -38.99 10.07 17.02
C SER A 757 -38.85 9.29 18.34
N THR A 758 -37.64 9.35 18.88
CA THR A 758 -37.20 9.23 20.29
C THR A 758 -38.17 8.91 21.45
N ALA A 759 -37.71 7.98 22.31
CA ALA A 759 -37.80 7.95 23.79
C ALA A 759 -39.16 7.68 24.50
N GLY A 760 -39.10 7.16 25.75
CA GLY A 760 -40.26 7.02 26.65
C GLY A 760 -40.28 5.76 27.56
N THR A 761 -39.63 5.85 28.72
CA THR A 761 -39.43 4.84 29.79
C THR A 761 -40.70 4.22 30.44
N ALA A 762 -40.52 3.11 31.19
CA ALA A 762 -41.37 2.55 32.28
C ALA A 762 -42.63 1.71 31.91
N LYS A 763 -43.14 0.73 32.71
CA LYS A 763 -42.57 -0.18 33.76
C LYS A 763 -43.65 -1.24 34.15
N THR A 764 -43.27 -2.50 34.49
CA THR A 764 -44.13 -3.56 35.13
C THR A 764 -45.35 -4.07 34.29
N THR A 765 -45.95 -5.28 34.44
CA THR A 765 -45.77 -6.44 35.37
C THR A 765 -46.20 -7.79 34.75
N ALA A 766 -45.70 -8.91 35.32
CA ALA A 766 -46.34 -10.23 35.50
C ALA A 766 -47.01 -11.03 34.34
N ALA A 767 -46.30 -12.09 33.91
CA ALA A 767 -46.73 -13.50 33.79
C ALA A 767 -48.14 -13.92 33.30
N LYS A 768 -48.16 -14.74 32.23
CA LYS A 768 -48.53 -16.18 32.29
C LYS A 768 -48.16 -16.96 31.02
N LYS A 769 -47.96 -18.28 31.17
CA LYS A 769 -47.89 -19.28 30.09
C LYS A 769 -49.00 -20.32 30.37
N PRO A 770 -49.55 -21.00 29.36
CA PRO A 770 -49.39 -22.45 29.36
C PRO A 770 -49.05 -23.04 27.97
N THR A 771 -48.97 -24.37 27.91
CA THR A 771 -48.52 -25.19 26.78
C THR A 771 -49.59 -26.22 26.35
N THR A 772 -49.23 -27.13 25.42
CA THR A 772 -49.94 -28.36 24.97
C THR A 772 -50.86 -28.23 23.74
N THR A 773 -51.18 -29.31 23.00
CA THR A 773 -50.35 -30.20 22.12
C THR A 773 -51.18 -31.39 21.60
N ARG A 774 -51.15 -31.71 20.30
CA ARG A 774 -51.33 -33.04 19.63
C ARG A 774 -51.08 -32.84 18.10
N LYS A 775 -50.40 -33.71 17.31
CA LYS A 775 -50.58 -35.15 16.93
C LYS A 775 -51.90 -35.40 16.16
N ALA A 776 -51.99 -36.19 15.08
CA ALA A 776 -51.02 -36.95 14.23
C ALA A 776 -51.74 -37.32 12.88
N ALA A 777 -51.33 -38.21 11.94
CA ALA A 777 -50.25 -39.21 11.83
C ALA A 777 -49.99 -39.66 10.36
N SER A 778 -48.86 -40.38 10.14
CA SER A 778 -48.65 -41.52 9.20
C SER A 778 -48.76 -41.32 7.66
N THR A 779 -48.26 -42.21 6.77
CA THR A 779 -47.75 -43.60 6.91
C THR A 779 -46.69 -43.96 5.82
N THR A 780 -45.74 -44.88 6.11
CA THR A 780 -44.94 -45.85 5.26
C THR A 780 -44.84 -45.71 3.73
N GLY A 781 -43.77 -46.08 3.00
CA GLY A 781 -42.54 -46.89 3.24
C GLY A 781 -42.09 -47.55 1.88
N GLY A 782 -40.99 -48.29 1.67
CA GLY A 782 -39.77 -48.63 2.45
C GLY A 782 -39.02 -49.86 1.88
N ALA A 783 -37.67 -49.93 1.99
CA ALA A 783 -36.76 -51.07 1.62
C ALA A 783 -36.55 -51.34 0.08
N LYS A 784 -35.52 -52.06 -0.44
CA LYS A 784 -34.17 -52.51 0.04
C LYS A 784 -33.27 -52.96 -1.16
N THR A 785 -31.94 -52.94 -0.96
CA THR A 785 -30.87 -53.79 -1.59
C THR A 785 -30.77 -54.03 -3.11
N GLY A 786 -29.57 -53.88 -3.66
CA GLY A 786 -29.15 -54.49 -4.95
C GLY A 786 -27.70 -54.14 -5.33
N SER A 787 -26.84 -55.13 -5.60
CA SER A 787 -25.43 -54.94 -5.96
C SER A 787 -24.97 -55.96 -6.99
N THR A 788 -24.45 -55.51 -8.13
CA THR A 788 -23.60 -56.29 -9.05
C THR A 788 -22.82 -55.36 -9.97
N ALA A 789 -21.72 -55.85 -10.55
CA ALA A 789 -20.92 -55.14 -11.54
C ALA A 789 -20.45 -56.09 -12.65
N ARG A 790 -20.48 -55.66 -13.92
CA ARG A 790 -19.55 -56.17 -14.95
C ARG A 790 -19.47 -55.32 -16.22
N LYS A 791 -18.37 -55.57 -16.93
CA LYS A 791 -17.76 -54.85 -18.05
C LYS A 791 -18.49 -54.98 -19.41
N SER A 792 -18.09 -54.07 -20.31
CA SER A 792 -17.61 -54.28 -21.71
C SER A 792 -18.57 -54.40 -22.91
N THR A 793 -18.24 -53.58 -23.95
CA THR A 793 -18.30 -53.84 -25.42
C THR A 793 -19.69 -53.94 -26.10
N THR A 794 -19.95 -53.49 -27.34
CA THR A 794 -19.08 -52.96 -28.45
C THR A 794 -19.86 -52.10 -29.49
N THR A 795 -19.11 -51.41 -30.37
CA THR A 795 -19.42 -51.04 -31.79
C THR A 795 -20.56 -50.09 -32.22
N ALA A 796 -20.13 -48.98 -32.87
CA ALA A 796 -20.53 -48.47 -34.20
C ALA A 796 -21.92 -47.83 -34.49
N SER A 797 -21.89 -46.58 -35.00
CA SER A 797 -22.41 -46.22 -36.35
C SER A 797 -21.84 -44.86 -36.85
N LYS A 798 -22.17 -44.46 -38.08
CA LYS A 798 -21.65 -43.27 -38.81
C LYS A 798 -22.64 -42.09 -38.81
N ALA A 799 -22.13 -40.86 -38.85
CA ALA A 799 -22.83 -39.70 -39.43
C ALA A 799 -21.83 -38.67 -40.01
N LYS A 800 -22.27 -37.87 -40.99
CA LYS A 800 -21.52 -36.82 -41.70
C LYS A 800 -22.43 -35.58 -41.84
N PRO A 801 -21.92 -34.35 -41.71
CA PRO A 801 -21.85 -33.44 -42.87
C PRO A 801 -20.43 -32.83 -43.01
N ALA A 802 -19.83 -32.67 -44.19
CA ALA A 802 -20.21 -31.89 -45.39
C ALA A 802 -19.77 -30.42 -45.29
N ALA A 803 -19.11 -29.94 -46.35
CA ALA A 803 -18.45 -28.63 -46.39
C ALA A 803 -19.09 -27.72 -47.46
N ALA A 804 -19.07 -26.41 -47.21
CA ALA A 804 -19.54 -25.40 -48.16
C ALA A 804 -18.37 -24.52 -48.63
N LYS A 805 -18.25 -24.33 -49.96
CA LYS A 805 -17.40 -23.30 -50.57
C LYS A 805 -18.26 -22.08 -50.88
N SER A 806 -17.73 -20.87 -50.69
CA SER A 806 -18.25 -19.66 -51.35
C SER A 806 -17.10 -18.81 -51.88
N THR A 807 -17.33 -18.13 -53.01
CA THR A 807 -16.30 -17.43 -53.79
C THR A 807 -16.20 -15.96 -53.40
N SER A 808 -14.97 -15.44 -53.30
CA SER A 808 -14.71 -13.99 -53.22
C SER A 808 -14.23 -13.45 -54.56
N ARG A 809 -14.95 -12.45 -55.10
CA ARG A 809 -14.55 -11.73 -56.32
C ARG A 809 -13.55 -10.61 -55.99
N LYS A 810 -12.58 -10.42 -56.87
CA LYS A 810 -11.73 -9.22 -56.94
C LYS A 810 -12.50 -8.07 -57.62
N PRO A 811 -12.29 -6.82 -57.21
CA PRO A 811 -12.24 -5.71 -58.17
C PRO A 811 -10.89 -4.98 -58.12
N ALA A 812 -10.59 -4.20 -59.16
CA ALA A 812 -9.34 -3.46 -59.31
C ALA A 812 -9.49 -1.97 -58.94
N ALA A 813 -8.38 -1.32 -58.57
CA ALA A 813 -8.34 0.11 -58.29
C ALA A 813 -8.49 0.96 -59.57
N LYS A 814 -9.08 2.15 -59.45
CA LYS A 814 -8.98 3.22 -60.45
C LYS A 814 -8.97 4.59 -59.77
N LYS A 815 -8.12 5.47 -60.31
CA LYS A 815 -7.81 6.83 -59.84
C LYS A 815 -9.04 7.65 -59.42
N LYS A 816 -9.03 8.20 -58.20
CA LYS A 816 -8.63 9.60 -57.99
C LYS A 816 -8.14 9.82 -56.56
#